data_AF-A0A2U3K655-F1
#
_entry.id   AF-A0A2U3K655-F1
#
_cell.length_a   1.000
_cell.length_b   1.000
_cell.length_c   1.000
_cell.angle_alpha   90.00
_cell.angle_beta   90.00
_cell.angle_gamma   90.00
#
_symmetry.space_group_name_H-M   'P 1'
#
loop_
_entity.id
_entity.type
_entity.pdbx_description
1 polymer ?
#
loop_
_entity_poly.entity_id
_entity_poly.type
_entity_poly.pdbx_seq_one_letter_code
_entity_poly.pdbx_strand_id
1 'polypeptide(L)'
;MEGNISRVVRLGAGLLGVVTLGWILTGQAAQPILEGLPTDWTHRHVIFSQPATAEETARMAGDPRYWQQWYRQNAVRVLSSDAAASPDATSWGIRRTARRAGSQIHADWSQALGAGGTLGAGNFAAKYSFGITTANCGNAIAPAAPDFVVFSTGLTGAANQASVIAFDNLYSGCTPPVPSTYWAYNTGGQILTSPVFSRDGSQIAFVQTSGGVASLVVLKWAASTGTLGSPATPAVMTTIALKSGTGTATADTTSSVFNDYVSDTAWVGDGSGWLHKFHPVFTAAPVEIRTAPWPVQVSTTAHPALSSPVFDGVSENVFVEDQGGYLYSVVASGVSAGTITKSVQVDFGPSTAALVSGPILDKIAEEVYAFSSNDGSTNCAAGTAPCSAVYKFPATFTAATIPAEITVGTSSATANPLYDGAFDNEFYSSPTRTGNLYVCGNTGLNPRLYQVQMLAGAFHLSGEVAPLTPAADHVACSPVSDILNPTASAGAPEERVFFGVTNFAHPTACTPHGCAQSFVSMPWLSKTTYTVGQEILIYRPANGALDVNVAIVAGTSGTNVPAWPNAAGTATVDGSVSWLNQGVAQFTVMAAWAAGHAYALHTRILDSNGNVEVVTIAGTSGGTAPTNWATTAGGTTVDGTPPSPPAVTWTNAGPLPSAALLATGGTSGIIIDNTVSTGTLAGASELYFTPLANENCPIAPASGCAVQASQSALK
;
A
#
# COMPACT_ATOMS: atom_id res chain seq x y z
N MET A 1 -64.99 -4.68 -6.34
CA MET A 1 -63.60 -4.80 -5.85
C MET A 1 -62.79 -3.59 -6.34
N GLU A 2 -63.09 -2.39 -5.86
CA GLU A 2 -62.39 -1.15 -6.29
C GLU A 2 -61.92 -0.26 -5.13
N GLY A 3 -62.12 -0.69 -3.87
CA GLY A 3 -61.80 0.12 -2.68
C GLY A 3 -60.40 -0.07 -2.07
N ASN A 4 -59.68 -1.16 -2.42
CA ASN A 4 -58.43 -1.53 -1.73
C ASN A 4 -57.14 -1.08 -2.44
N ILE A 5 -57.20 -0.77 -3.73
CA ILE A 5 -56.01 -0.34 -4.50
C ILE A 5 -55.63 1.12 -4.16
N SER A 6 -56.62 1.98 -3.90
CA SER A 6 -56.39 3.39 -3.55
C SER A 6 -55.69 3.59 -2.20
N ARG A 7 -55.89 2.68 -1.22
CA ARG A 7 -55.24 2.77 0.10
C ARG A 7 -53.79 2.30 0.08
N VAL A 8 -53.44 1.31 -0.74
CA VAL A 8 -52.06 0.81 -0.87
C VAL A 8 -51.17 1.80 -1.62
N VAL A 9 -51.70 2.46 -2.64
CA VAL A 9 -50.96 3.49 -3.41
C VAL A 9 -50.68 4.74 -2.56
N ARG A 10 -51.60 5.13 -1.66
CA ARG A 10 -51.40 6.29 -0.76
C ARG A 10 -50.38 6.03 0.36
N LEU A 11 -50.26 4.79 0.83
CA LEU A 11 -49.22 4.38 1.80
C LEU A 11 -47.84 4.26 1.14
N GLY A 12 -47.76 3.76 -0.11
CA GLY A 12 -46.51 3.68 -0.87
C GLY A 12 -45.95 5.06 -1.25
N ALA A 13 -46.80 6.01 -1.63
CA ALA A 13 -46.38 7.39 -1.92
C ALA A 13 -45.97 8.16 -0.65
N GLY A 14 -46.59 7.87 0.50
CA GLY A 14 -46.23 8.46 1.79
C GLY A 14 -44.85 8.00 2.29
N LEU A 15 -44.52 6.70 2.14
CA LEU A 15 -43.20 6.18 2.52
C LEU A 15 -42.08 6.68 1.60
N LEU A 16 -42.32 6.78 0.29
CA LEU A 16 -41.37 7.41 -0.64
C LEU A 16 -41.17 8.89 -0.34
N GLY A 17 -42.24 9.61 0.04
CA GLY A 17 -42.17 11.00 0.49
C GLY A 17 -41.34 11.19 1.76
N VAL A 18 -41.42 10.27 2.74
CA VAL A 18 -40.65 10.34 3.98
C VAL A 18 -39.19 9.92 3.79
N VAL A 19 -38.90 8.94 2.92
CA VAL A 19 -37.51 8.59 2.56
C VAL A 19 -36.87 9.72 1.76
N THR A 20 -37.55 10.30 0.78
CA THR A 20 -37.03 11.45 0.02
C THR A 20 -36.89 12.72 0.87
N LEU A 21 -37.83 13.02 1.79
CA LEU A 21 -37.62 14.09 2.76
C LEU A 21 -36.50 13.76 3.75
N GLY A 22 -36.28 12.49 4.11
CA GLY A 22 -35.17 12.05 4.95
C GLY A 22 -33.81 12.34 4.32
N TRP A 23 -33.66 12.07 3.02
CA TRP A 23 -32.47 12.44 2.23
C TRP A 23 -32.32 13.95 2.00
N ILE A 24 -33.42 14.69 1.84
CA ILE A 24 -33.39 16.15 1.64
C ILE A 24 -33.11 16.89 2.96
N LEU A 25 -33.63 16.40 4.09
CA LEU A 25 -33.42 17.00 5.41
C LEU A 25 -32.04 16.67 6.01
N THR A 26 -31.42 15.53 5.66
CA THR A 26 -29.99 15.28 5.96
C THR A 26 -29.06 15.95 4.95
N GLY A 27 -29.52 16.21 3.73
CA GLY A 27 -28.73 16.88 2.68
C GLY A 27 -28.72 18.42 2.72
N GLN A 28 -29.56 19.08 3.53
CA GLN A 28 -29.65 20.56 3.58
C GLN A 28 -29.21 21.19 4.91
N ALA A 29 -28.53 20.44 5.79
CA ALA A 29 -27.87 20.97 6.99
C ALA A 29 -26.34 20.83 6.98
N ALA A 30 -25.73 20.75 5.80
CA ALA A 30 -24.30 20.95 5.64
C ALA A 30 -24.09 21.91 4.46
N GLN A 31 -23.59 23.11 4.75
CA GLN A 31 -22.62 23.69 3.80
C GLN A 31 -21.61 22.57 3.52
N PRO A 32 -21.22 22.27 2.27
CA PRO A 32 -20.19 21.28 2.04
C PRO A 32 -18.93 21.80 2.74
N ILE A 33 -18.67 21.30 3.94
CA ILE A 33 -17.34 21.31 4.49
C ILE A 33 -16.59 20.51 3.44
N LEU A 34 -15.62 21.18 2.81
CA LEU A 34 -14.69 20.55 1.88
C LEU A 34 -14.01 19.42 2.67
N GLU A 35 -14.55 18.21 2.60
CA GLU A 35 -14.01 17.08 3.36
C GLU A 35 -12.75 16.62 2.64
N GLY A 36 -11.60 16.98 3.20
CA GLY A 36 -10.33 16.57 2.65
C GLY A 36 -10.09 15.07 2.83
N LEU A 37 -9.20 14.55 1.99
CA LEU A 37 -8.82 13.15 1.90
C LEU A 37 -7.34 12.99 2.30
N PRO A 38 -6.99 13.08 3.60
CA PRO A 38 -5.65 12.81 4.11
C PRO A 38 -5.32 11.33 3.96
N THR A 39 -4.23 10.98 3.28
CA THR A 39 -3.70 9.61 3.20
C THR A 39 -2.31 9.58 3.83
N ASP A 40 -2.23 9.00 5.02
CA ASP A 40 -0.99 8.82 5.79
C ASP A 40 -0.95 7.42 6.40
N TRP A 41 0.10 7.11 7.18
CA TRP A 41 0.29 5.77 7.75
C TRP A 41 -0.90 5.28 8.59
N THR A 42 -1.63 6.18 9.27
CA THR A 42 -2.78 5.81 10.12
C THR A 42 -3.92 5.20 9.33
N HIS A 43 -4.07 5.58 8.05
CA HIS A 43 -5.11 5.08 7.14
C HIS A 43 -4.83 3.66 6.62
N ARG A 44 -3.66 3.12 6.95
CA ARG A 44 -3.27 1.74 6.64
C ARG A 44 -3.36 0.83 7.86
N HIS A 45 -3.22 1.42 9.04
CA HIS A 45 -3.21 0.73 10.33
C HIS A 45 -4.59 0.71 11.01
N VAL A 46 -5.53 1.54 10.54
CA VAL A 46 -6.97 1.32 10.78
C VAL A 46 -7.65 1.12 9.44
N ILE A 47 -8.25 -0.06 9.30
CA ILE A 47 -9.02 -0.45 8.14
C ILE A 47 -10.47 -0.74 8.51
N PHE A 48 -11.31 -0.71 7.49
CA PHE A 48 -12.74 -0.93 7.61
C PHE A 48 -13.17 -1.98 6.58
N SER A 49 -13.37 -3.24 6.99
CA SER A 49 -14.00 -4.24 6.11
C SER A 49 -15.46 -3.88 5.80
N GLN A 50 -16.09 -4.46 4.77
CA GLN A 50 -17.48 -4.15 4.47
C GLN A 50 -18.40 -4.51 5.65
N PRO A 51 -19.19 -3.55 6.21
CA PRO A 51 -20.20 -3.87 7.22
C PRO A 51 -21.21 -4.90 6.71
N ALA A 52 -21.56 -5.88 7.53
CA ALA A 52 -22.60 -6.87 7.23
C ALA A 52 -23.99 -6.41 7.69
N THR A 53 -24.06 -5.48 8.64
CA THR A 53 -25.29 -5.02 9.31
C THR A 53 -25.40 -3.50 9.35
N ALA A 54 -26.64 -2.99 9.46
CA ALA A 54 -26.88 -1.55 9.58
C ALA A 54 -26.31 -0.99 10.89
N GLU A 55 -26.30 -1.80 11.95
CA GLU A 55 -25.71 -1.47 13.24
C GLU A 55 -24.20 -1.27 13.13
N GLU A 56 -23.48 -2.16 12.44
CA GLU A 56 -22.05 -1.97 12.14
C GLU A 56 -21.81 -0.67 11.36
N THR A 57 -22.60 -0.42 10.31
CA THR A 57 -22.49 0.83 9.54
C THR A 57 -22.71 2.06 10.41
N ALA A 58 -23.74 2.05 11.28
CA ALA A 58 -24.06 3.16 12.16
C ALA A 58 -22.94 3.44 13.17
N ARG A 59 -22.26 2.41 13.67
CA ARG A 59 -21.10 2.57 14.56
C ARG A 59 -19.91 3.25 13.88
N MET A 60 -19.69 2.98 12.60
CA MET A 60 -18.55 3.54 11.85
C MET A 60 -18.83 4.91 11.25
N ALA A 61 -20.09 5.28 11.03
CA ALA A 61 -20.47 6.52 10.35
C ALA A 61 -19.90 7.80 11.00
N GLY A 62 -19.57 7.76 12.29
CA GLY A 62 -18.97 8.87 13.02
C GLY A 62 -17.45 8.99 12.87
N ASP A 63 -16.75 7.97 12.33
CA ASP A 63 -15.31 8.01 12.10
C ASP A 63 -15.01 8.55 10.69
N PRO A 64 -14.33 9.70 10.55
CA PRO A 64 -13.98 10.24 9.25
C PRO A 64 -13.14 9.27 8.39
N ARG A 65 -12.33 8.40 9.01
CA ARG A 65 -11.49 7.45 8.26
C ARG A 65 -12.30 6.41 7.49
N TYR A 66 -13.47 6.03 8.01
CA TYR A 66 -14.38 5.12 7.32
C TYR A 66 -14.77 5.69 5.94
N TRP A 67 -15.21 6.95 5.91
CA TRP A 67 -15.59 7.63 4.67
C TRP A 67 -14.40 7.87 3.76
N GLN A 68 -13.25 8.27 4.31
CA GLN A 68 -12.03 8.46 3.54
C GLN A 68 -11.56 7.16 2.86
N GLN A 69 -11.63 6.01 3.54
CA GLN A 69 -11.35 4.71 2.93
C GLN A 69 -12.37 4.38 1.83
N TRP A 70 -13.67 4.56 2.12
CA TRP A 70 -14.73 4.32 1.15
C TRP A 70 -14.54 5.15 -0.13
N TYR A 71 -14.20 6.44 -0.01
CA TYR A 71 -13.92 7.30 -1.15
C TYR A 71 -12.73 6.80 -1.98
N ARG A 72 -11.63 6.37 -1.37
CA ARG A 72 -10.48 5.83 -2.11
C ARG A 72 -10.81 4.58 -2.91
N GLN A 73 -11.75 3.77 -2.41
CA GLN A 73 -12.15 2.51 -3.06
C GLN A 73 -13.22 2.72 -4.15
N ASN A 74 -14.06 3.76 -4.02
CA ASN A 74 -15.26 3.92 -4.85
C ASN A 74 -15.27 5.19 -5.71
N ALA A 75 -14.38 6.15 -5.48
CA ALA A 75 -14.34 7.41 -6.22
C ALA A 75 -13.19 7.47 -7.23
N VAL A 76 -13.52 7.78 -8.47
CA VAL A 76 -12.55 8.11 -9.53
C VAL A 76 -12.25 9.61 -9.48
N ARG A 77 -10.96 9.97 -9.55
CA ARG A 77 -10.53 11.38 -9.60
C ARG A 77 -10.25 11.84 -11.02
N VAL A 78 -10.57 13.09 -11.30
CA VAL A 78 -10.31 13.77 -12.58
C VAL A 78 -9.41 14.98 -12.34
N LEU A 79 -8.45 15.24 -13.22
CA LEU A 79 -7.62 16.44 -13.14
C LEU A 79 -8.45 17.71 -13.37
N SER A 80 -8.24 18.75 -12.58
CA SER A 80 -8.99 20.01 -12.72
C SER A 80 -8.74 20.70 -14.07
N SER A 81 -9.82 21.21 -14.69
CA SER A 81 -9.79 21.85 -16.02
C SER A 81 -9.00 23.15 -16.07
N ASP A 82 -8.83 23.82 -14.94
CA ASP A 82 -8.14 25.11 -14.84
C ASP A 82 -6.60 24.96 -14.84
N ALA A 83 -6.12 23.71 -14.72
CA ALA A 83 -4.71 23.35 -14.77
C ALA A 83 -4.34 22.48 -15.99
N ALA A 84 -5.33 21.88 -16.65
CA ALA A 84 -5.12 21.13 -17.88
C ALA A 84 -4.76 22.09 -19.02
N ALA A 85 -3.53 22.00 -19.53
CA ALA A 85 -3.24 22.54 -20.85
C ALA A 85 -4.27 21.93 -21.83
N SER A 86 -5.01 22.77 -22.55
CA SER A 86 -5.96 22.34 -23.58
C SER A 86 -5.33 21.23 -24.43
N PRO A 87 -5.92 20.03 -24.51
CA PRO A 87 -5.42 19.03 -25.44
C PRO A 87 -5.79 19.52 -26.84
N ASP A 88 -4.80 20.08 -27.54
CA ASP A 88 -4.92 20.19 -28.99
C ASP A 88 -4.90 18.76 -29.53
N ALA A 89 -6.10 18.22 -29.77
CA ALA A 89 -6.37 16.85 -30.21
C ALA A 89 -5.86 16.56 -31.64
N THR A 90 -4.84 17.27 -32.11
CA THR A 90 -4.26 17.14 -33.44
C THR A 90 -2.74 17.28 -33.42
N SER A 91 -2.03 16.34 -32.80
CA SER A 91 -0.67 15.99 -33.27
C SER A 91 -0.30 14.53 -32.96
N TRP A 92 -1.18 13.61 -33.36
CA TRP A 92 -0.76 12.23 -33.61
C TRP A 92 0.19 12.21 -34.80
N GLY A 93 1.50 12.10 -34.53
CA GLY A 93 2.48 11.72 -35.54
C GLY A 93 3.84 12.37 -35.43
N ILE A 94 4.67 11.94 -34.47
CA ILE A 94 6.12 12.04 -34.63
C ILE A 94 6.75 10.68 -34.34
N ARG A 95 7.16 10.01 -35.42
CA ARG A 95 8.03 8.84 -35.41
C ARG A 95 9.34 9.22 -34.70
N ARG A 96 9.54 8.77 -33.47
CA ARG A 96 10.88 8.77 -32.85
C ARG A 96 11.54 7.43 -33.17
N THR A 97 12.54 7.50 -34.04
CA THR A 97 13.49 6.41 -34.27
C THR A 97 14.15 6.02 -32.96
N ALA A 98 13.94 4.78 -32.54
CA ALA A 98 14.60 4.18 -31.40
C ALA A 98 16.12 4.21 -31.59
N ARG A 99 16.82 4.93 -30.71
CA ARG A 99 18.23 4.65 -30.39
C ARG A 99 18.27 4.12 -28.96
N ARG A 100 18.65 2.84 -28.84
CA ARG A 100 19.00 2.19 -27.57
C ARG A 100 20.23 2.89 -26.96
N ALA A 101 20.09 3.39 -25.74
CA ALA A 101 21.15 3.54 -24.75
C ALA A 101 20.53 3.73 -23.36
N GLY A 102 20.76 2.77 -22.45
CA GLY A 102 20.57 2.91 -21.00
C GLY A 102 19.16 2.66 -20.46
N SER A 103 19.02 1.63 -19.63
CA SER A 103 17.85 1.33 -18.80
C SER A 103 17.53 2.49 -17.84
N GLN A 104 16.51 3.28 -18.15
CA GLN A 104 15.78 4.06 -17.14
C GLN A 104 14.34 3.57 -17.21
N ILE A 105 13.87 2.93 -16.15
CA ILE A 105 12.44 2.77 -15.87
C ILE A 105 12.06 4.09 -15.18
N HIS A 106 11.07 4.82 -15.71
CA HIS A 106 10.85 6.22 -15.37
C HIS A 106 9.94 6.34 -14.14
N ALA A 107 10.45 6.86 -13.03
CA ALA A 107 9.60 7.59 -12.10
C ALA A 107 9.01 8.81 -12.83
N ASP A 108 7.75 9.16 -12.54
CA ASP A 108 7.13 10.35 -13.17
C ASP A 108 7.85 11.61 -12.71
N TRP A 109 8.27 11.64 -11.44
CA TRP A 109 9.31 12.53 -10.96
C TRP A 109 10.02 11.98 -9.71
N SER A 110 11.21 12.50 -9.45
CA SER A 110 11.85 12.41 -8.14
C SER A 110 12.55 13.72 -7.77
N GLN A 111 12.65 14.00 -6.48
CA GLN A 111 13.20 15.23 -5.91
C GLN A 111 14.19 14.89 -4.80
N ALA A 112 15.26 15.67 -4.68
CA ALA A 112 16.25 15.48 -3.62
C ALA A 112 15.67 15.73 -2.23
N LEU A 113 16.11 14.93 -1.24
CA LEU A 113 15.85 15.12 0.20
C LEU A 113 17.12 15.41 1.00
N GLY A 114 18.27 15.48 0.33
CA GLY A 114 19.59 15.63 0.95
C GLY A 114 20.32 14.30 1.03
N ALA A 115 21.64 14.35 1.18
CA ALA A 115 22.46 13.15 1.29
C ALA A 115 22.07 12.33 2.54
N GLY A 116 21.72 11.07 2.34
CA GLY A 116 21.22 10.17 3.38
C GLY A 116 19.73 10.35 3.69
N GLY A 117 19.01 11.20 2.97
CA GLY A 117 17.61 11.49 3.25
C GLY A 117 16.67 10.34 2.90
N THR A 118 15.84 9.92 3.84
CA THR A 118 14.85 8.85 3.64
C THR A 118 13.80 8.89 4.75
N LEU A 119 12.60 8.41 4.46
CA LEU A 119 11.58 8.16 5.49
C LEU A 119 12.00 6.99 6.41
N GLY A 120 12.77 6.03 5.89
CA GLY A 120 13.01 4.74 6.53
C GLY A 120 11.97 3.68 6.12
N ALA A 121 12.33 2.40 6.27
CA ALA A 121 11.57 1.26 5.74
C ALA A 121 10.14 1.14 6.30
N GLY A 122 9.96 1.34 7.60
CA GLY A 122 8.67 1.24 8.29
C GLY A 122 7.85 2.53 8.32
N ASN A 123 8.28 3.59 7.63
CA ASN A 123 7.61 4.88 7.64
C ASN A 123 7.06 5.24 6.27
N PHE A 124 6.09 6.14 6.27
CA PHE A 124 5.32 6.52 5.09
C PHE A 124 5.37 8.03 4.89
N ALA A 125 5.26 8.47 3.64
CA ALA A 125 4.92 9.85 3.34
C ALA A 125 3.50 10.16 3.84
N ALA A 126 3.06 11.41 3.73
CA ALA A 126 1.66 11.76 3.94
C ALA A 126 1.17 12.62 2.79
N LYS A 127 0.06 12.25 2.16
CA LYS A 127 -0.55 12.99 1.05
C LYS A 127 -1.88 13.60 1.49
N TYR A 128 -2.17 14.82 1.08
CA TYR A 128 -3.44 15.46 1.34
C TYR A 128 -4.11 15.88 0.04
N SER A 129 -5.42 15.64 -0.04
CA SER A 129 -6.27 16.17 -1.10
C SER A 129 -7.43 16.95 -0.54
N PHE A 130 -7.68 18.12 -1.14
CA PHE A 130 -8.83 18.95 -0.80
C PHE A 130 -10.11 18.52 -1.52
N GLY A 131 -9.99 17.79 -2.64
CA GLY A 131 -11.11 17.28 -3.43
C GLY A 131 -11.12 15.75 -3.51
N ILE A 132 -12.27 15.14 -3.22
CA ILE A 132 -12.47 13.69 -3.30
C ILE A 132 -12.58 13.16 -4.75
N THR A 133 -13.05 13.98 -5.69
CA THR A 133 -13.23 13.61 -7.11
C THR A 133 -12.31 14.38 -8.05
N THR A 134 -11.54 15.34 -7.54
CA THR A 134 -10.75 16.26 -8.38
C THR A 134 -9.31 16.31 -7.90
N ALA A 135 -8.38 16.05 -8.81
CA ALA A 135 -6.94 16.24 -8.64
C ALA A 135 -6.56 17.69 -8.96
N ASN A 136 -5.91 18.38 -8.03
CA ASN A 136 -5.61 19.81 -8.11
C ASN A 136 -4.10 20.08 -8.19
N CYS A 137 -3.69 20.90 -9.16
CA CYS A 137 -2.30 21.34 -9.38
C CYS A 137 -1.92 22.57 -8.54
N GLY A 138 -0.62 22.91 -8.51
CA GLY A 138 -0.03 23.95 -7.65
C GLY A 138 -0.53 25.39 -7.87
N ASN A 139 -1.21 25.66 -8.97
CA ASN A 139 -1.81 26.97 -9.28
C ASN A 139 -3.28 27.09 -8.82
N ALA A 140 -3.84 26.06 -8.20
CA ALA A 140 -5.24 26.04 -7.83
C ALA A 140 -5.56 27.04 -6.70
N ILE A 141 -6.63 27.82 -6.87
CA ILE A 141 -7.04 28.90 -5.96
C ILE A 141 -8.11 28.38 -5.00
N ALA A 142 -8.07 28.82 -3.74
CA ALA A 142 -9.07 28.50 -2.75
C ALA A 142 -10.51 28.69 -3.29
N PRO A 143 -11.45 27.76 -2.98
CA PRO A 143 -11.32 26.68 -2.01
C PRO A 143 -10.61 25.41 -2.54
N ALA A 144 -10.26 25.34 -3.83
CA ALA A 144 -9.57 24.22 -4.45
C ALA A 144 -8.05 24.32 -4.25
N ALA A 145 -7.58 24.28 -3.00
CA ALA A 145 -6.14 24.24 -2.72
C ALA A 145 -5.47 23.04 -3.43
N PRO A 146 -4.17 23.14 -3.79
CA PRO A 146 -3.46 22.07 -4.50
C PRO A 146 -3.38 20.80 -3.66
N ASP A 147 -3.38 19.66 -4.33
CA ASP A 147 -2.95 18.42 -3.68
C ASP A 147 -1.45 18.51 -3.39
N PHE A 148 -1.04 18.00 -2.24
CA PHE A 148 0.35 18.02 -1.84
C PHE A 148 0.73 16.77 -1.04
N VAL A 149 2.02 16.41 -1.10
CA VAL A 149 2.61 15.28 -0.38
C VAL A 149 3.76 15.76 0.49
N VAL A 150 3.86 15.22 1.69
CA VAL A 150 4.83 15.56 2.74
C VAL A 150 5.77 14.39 2.96
N PHE A 151 7.06 14.68 2.96
CA PHE A 151 8.14 13.76 3.31
C PHE A 151 8.91 14.32 4.50
N SER A 152 9.14 13.50 5.53
CA SER A 152 10.26 13.73 6.42
C SER A 152 11.56 13.42 5.67
N THR A 153 12.61 14.21 5.89
CA THR A 153 13.89 13.95 5.23
C THR A 153 14.68 12.87 5.97
N GLY A 154 14.29 12.52 7.20
CA GLY A 154 15.10 11.67 8.08
C GLY A 154 16.41 12.32 8.49
N LEU A 155 16.65 13.59 8.17
CA LEU A 155 17.87 14.33 8.47
C LEU A 155 17.59 15.41 9.52
N THR A 156 18.61 15.71 10.34
CA THR A 156 18.53 16.80 11.31
C THR A 156 18.38 18.14 10.58
N GLY A 157 17.34 18.90 10.92
CA GLY A 157 17.10 20.22 10.35
C GLY A 157 18.27 21.19 10.62
N ALA A 158 18.70 21.89 9.57
CA ALA A 158 19.77 22.89 9.60
C ALA A 158 19.45 24.07 8.67
N ALA A 159 20.30 25.11 8.68
CA ALA A 159 20.12 26.29 7.82
C ALA A 159 20.12 25.95 6.31
N ASN A 160 20.72 24.82 5.93
CA ASN A 160 20.84 24.34 4.57
C ASN A 160 20.25 22.93 4.35
N GLN A 161 19.41 22.45 5.26
CA GLN A 161 18.81 21.12 5.19
C GLN A 161 17.44 21.14 5.90
N ALA A 162 16.37 20.93 5.14
CA ALA A 162 15.04 20.74 5.73
C ALA A 162 14.98 19.44 6.53
N SER A 163 14.23 19.43 7.63
CA SER A 163 13.83 18.20 8.34
C SER A 163 12.55 17.61 7.76
N VAL A 164 11.69 18.44 7.20
CA VAL A 164 10.43 18.07 6.53
C VAL A 164 10.18 18.97 5.32
N ILE A 165 9.66 18.38 4.25
CA ILE A 165 9.38 19.06 2.98
C ILE A 165 8.07 18.57 2.38
N ALA A 166 7.36 19.46 1.73
CA ALA A 166 6.18 19.15 0.93
C ALA A 166 6.36 19.56 -0.52
N PHE A 167 5.74 18.78 -1.40
CA PHE A 167 5.64 19.05 -2.82
C PHE A 167 4.18 19.20 -3.21
N ASP A 168 3.90 20.11 -4.13
CA ASP A 168 2.61 20.26 -4.82
C ASP A 168 2.83 20.13 -6.33
N ASN A 169 1.80 20.41 -7.13
CA ASN A 169 1.87 20.32 -8.58
C ASN A 169 2.29 18.91 -9.06
N LEU A 170 1.68 17.89 -8.42
CA LEU A 170 2.19 16.53 -8.37
C LEU A 170 2.03 15.72 -9.66
N TYR A 171 1.06 16.09 -10.49
CA TYR A 171 0.57 15.23 -11.56
C TYR A 171 1.21 15.56 -12.91
N SER A 172 1.44 14.55 -13.75
CA SER A 172 2.06 14.69 -15.08
C SER A 172 1.31 15.63 -16.04
N GLY A 173 0.00 15.83 -15.83
CA GLY A 173 -0.83 16.79 -16.57
C GLY A 173 -0.78 18.23 -16.05
N CYS A 174 -0.09 18.47 -14.94
CA CYS A 174 0.10 19.80 -14.39
C CYS A 174 1.15 20.61 -15.18
N THR A 175 1.12 21.94 -15.03
CA THR A 175 2.07 22.82 -15.71
C THR A 175 3.47 22.68 -15.09
N PRO A 176 4.54 22.42 -15.87
CA PRO A 176 5.90 22.33 -15.33
C PRO A 176 6.35 23.58 -14.54
N PRO A 177 7.19 23.42 -13.49
CA PRO A 177 7.87 22.18 -13.09
C PRO A 177 6.98 21.23 -12.28
N VAL A 178 7.00 19.95 -12.65
CA VAL A 178 6.29 18.85 -11.97
C VAL A 178 7.35 18.00 -11.24
N PRO A 179 7.34 17.93 -9.89
CA PRO A 179 6.51 18.72 -8.97
C PRO A 179 7.18 20.07 -8.67
N SER A 180 6.54 20.86 -7.80
CA SER A 180 7.12 22.06 -7.20
C SER A 180 7.27 21.89 -5.69
N THR A 181 8.28 22.53 -5.08
CA THR A 181 8.36 22.57 -3.61
C THR A 181 7.25 23.47 -3.10
N TYR A 182 6.35 22.90 -2.30
CA TYR A 182 5.23 23.64 -1.72
C TYR A 182 5.68 24.39 -0.46
N TRP A 183 6.35 23.68 0.45
CA TRP A 183 7.01 24.29 1.60
C TRP A 183 8.09 23.36 2.15
N ALA A 184 9.06 23.91 2.89
CA ALA A 184 10.11 23.14 3.54
C ALA A 184 10.56 23.82 4.84
N TYR A 185 10.70 23.04 5.91
CA TYR A 185 10.99 23.55 7.25
C TYR A 185 12.20 22.90 7.91
N ASN A 186 12.92 23.70 8.69
CA ASN A 186 13.86 23.24 9.70
C ASN A 186 13.17 23.28 11.07
N THR A 187 12.94 22.11 11.65
CA THR A 187 12.25 21.95 12.95
C THR A 187 13.23 21.75 14.12
N GLY A 188 14.54 21.81 13.86
CA GLY A 188 15.60 21.69 14.87
C GLY A 188 15.90 20.25 15.34
N GLY A 189 15.27 19.25 14.74
CA GLY A 189 15.46 17.83 15.05
C GLY A 189 15.43 16.94 13.81
N GLN A 190 15.64 15.65 14.03
CA GLN A 190 15.52 14.60 13.02
C GLN A 190 14.13 13.97 13.11
N ILE A 191 13.44 13.81 11.98
CA ILE A 191 12.10 13.21 11.94
C ILE A 191 12.23 11.80 11.36
N LEU A 192 12.21 10.80 12.24
CA LEU A 192 12.34 9.37 11.90
C LEU A 192 11.00 8.63 11.92
N THR A 193 9.90 9.37 11.86
CA THR A 193 8.53 8.85 11.93
C THR A 193 7.69 9.39 10.78
N SER A 194 6.53 8.77 10.56
CA SER A 194 5.58 9.18 9.54
C SER A 194 4.82 10.44 9.97
N PRO A 195 4.75 11.48 9.13
CA PRO A 195 3.87 12.62 9.38
C PRO A 195 2.38 12.20 9.28
N VAL A 196 1.53 12.87 10.05
CA VAL A 196 0.06 12.72 9.98
C VAL A 196 -0.63 14.06 9.84
N PHE A 197 -1.79 14.08 9.19
CA PHE A 197 -2.54 15.30 8.96
C PHE A 197 -3.63 15.55 9.99
N SER A 198 -3.83 16.82 10.32
CA SER A 198 -5.13 17.33 10.80
C SER A 198 -6.23 17.06 9.78
N ARG A 199 -7.49 16.98 10.24
CA ARG A 199 -8.63 16.63 9.36
C ARG A 199 -8.82 17.62 8.21
N ASP A 200 -8.50 18.90 8.42
CA ASP A 200 -8.61 19.95 7.40
C ASP A 200 -7.33 20.17 6.59
N GLY A 201 -6.27 19.40 6.86
CA GLY A 201 -5.00 19.45 6.15
C GLY A 201 -4.15 20.68 6.46
N SER A 202 -4.61 21.60 7.30
CA SER A 202 -3.92 22.86 7.59
C SER A 202 -2.70 22.71 8.50
N GLN A 203 -2.63 21.57 9.20
CA GLN A 203 -1.56 21.23 10.15
C GLN A 203 -1.11 19.78 9.96
N ILE A 204 0.14 19.53 10.33
CA ILE A 204 0.74 18.20 10.43
C ILE A 204 1.26 17.94 11.84
N ALA A 205 1.31 16.67 12.23
CA ALA A 205 2.00 16.22 13.42
C ALA A 205 2.98 15.08 13.11
N PHE A 206 4.07 15.00 13.87
CA PHE A 206 5.07 13.94 13.78
C PHE A 206 5.90 13.90 15.07
N VAL A 207 6.65 12.82 15.29
CA VAL A 207 7.66 12.75 16.35
C VAL A 207 9.02 13.07 15.76
N GLN A 208 9.73 13.99 16.40
CA GLN A 208 11.13 14.28 16.07
C GLN A 208 12.03 13.99 17.26
N THR A 209 13.30 13.68 16.99
CA THR A 209 14.33 13.49 18.00
C THR A 209 15.42 14.53 17.86
N SER A 210 15.81 15.13 19.00
CA SER A 210 16.90 16.11 19.09
C SER A 210 17.65 15.91 20.39
N GLY A 211 18.98 15.74 20.33
CA GLY A 211 19.81 15.53 21.52
C GLY A 211 19.42 14.30 22.37
N GLY A 212 18.84 13.26 21.75
CA GLY A 212 18.35 12.07 22.46
C GLY A 212 16.98 12.22 23.12
N VAL A 213 16.28 13.34 22.89
CA VAL A 213 14.92 13.58 23.37
C VAL A 213 13.95 13.54 22.21
N ALA A 214 12.93 12.68 22.31
CA ALA A 214 11.81 12.66 21.40
C ALA A 214 10.77 13.71 21.78
N SER A 215 10.09 14.28 20.79
CA SER A 215 9.04 15.27 20.99
C SER A 215 7.95 15.14 19.95
N LEU A 216 6.69 15.21 20.38
CA LEU A 216 5.58 15.49 19.47
C LEU A 216 5.74 16.92 18.95
N VAL A 217 5.72 17.08 17.64
CA VAL A 217 5.67 18.37 16.96
C VAL A 217 4.33 18.50 16.25
N VAL A 218 3.63 19.59 16.50
CA VAL A 218 2.47 20.01 15.70
C VAL A 218 2.85 21.31 14.99
N LEU A 219 2.76 21.29 13.67
CA LEU A 219 3.20 22.37 12.80
C LEU A 219 2.05 22.82 11.91
N LYS A 220 1.82 24.14 11.90
CA LYS A 220 0.97 24.78 10.90
C LYS A 220 1.85 25.32 9.78
N TRP A 221 1.68 24.77 8.59
CA TRP A 221 2.49 25.13 7.43
C TRP A 221 1.92 26.38 6.73
N ALA A 222 2.76 27.01 5.93
CA ALA A 222 2.40 28.10 5.04
C ALA A 222 2.87 27.76 3.63
N ALA A 223 1.99 27.91 2.64
CA ALA A 223 2.30 27.67 1.24
C ALA A 223 3.49 28.50 0.75
N SER A 224 4.18 28.00 -0.27
CA SER A 224 5.27 28.67 -0.99
C SER A 224 6.39 29.18 -0.07
N THR A 225 6.77 28.39 0.93
CA THR A 225 7.70 28.81 1.99
C THR A 225 8.88 27.85 2.15
N GLY A 226 10.10 28.35 1.93
CA GLY A 226 11.34 27.57 2.12
C GLY A 226 11.62 26.56 0.99
N THR A 227 12.84 26.03 0.98
CA THR A 227 13.28 24.95 0.08
C THR A 227 14.13 23.94 0.84
N LEU A 228 14.48 22.81 0.22
CA LEU A 228 15.35 21.82 0.86
C LEU A 228 16.65 22.42 1.40
N GLY A 229 17.35 23.20 0.55
CA GLY A 229 18.67 23.77 0.85
C GLY A 229 18.62 25.15 1.52
N SER A 230 17.42 25.71 1.73
CA SER A 230 17.18 26.94 2.47
C SER A 230 15.80 26.85 3.14
N PRO A 231 15.64 25.94 4.12
CA PRO A 231 14.35 25.73 4.76
C PRO A 231 13.96 26.94 5.60
N ALA A 232 12.66 27.18 5.69
CA ALA A 232 12.14 28.20 6.58
C ALA A 232 12.16 27.71 8.04
N THR A 233 12.12 28.65 8.98
CA THR A 233 11.75 28.34 10.37
C THR A 233 10.23 28.43 10.49
N PRO A 234 9.54 27.40 11.02
CA PRO A 234 8.09 27.45 11.23
C PRO A 234 7.67 28.62 12.12
N ALA A 235 6.72 29.44 11.65
CA ALA A 235 6.18 30.55 12.44
C ALA A 235 5.23 30.06 13.55
N VAL A 236 4.50 28.97 13.29
CA VAL A 236 3.54 28.36 14.22
C VAL A 236 3.86 26.88 14.34
N MET A 237 4.61 26.54 15.40
CA MET A 237 5.00 25.19 15.74
C MET A 237 4.97 25.04 17.26
N THR A 238 4.38 23.93 17.73
CA THR A 238 4.45 23.53 19.13
C THR A 238 5.24 22.24 19.23
N THR A 239 6.17 22.17 20.18
CA THR A 239 7.01 20.99 20.44
C THR A 239 6.82 20.58 21.89
N ILE A 240 6.46 19.32 22.10
CA ILE A 240 6.21 18.75 23.43
C ILE A 240 7.12 17.54 23.61
N ALA A 241 8.11 17.66 24.50
CA ALA A 241 9.00 16.56 24.82
C ALA A 241 8.25 15.40 25.47
N LEU A 242 8.47 14.19 24.96
CA LEU A 242 7.98 12.96 25.55
C LEU A 242 8.69 12.76 26.89
N LYS A 243 7.93 12.51 27.94
CA LYS A 243 8.47 12.30 29.29
C LYS A 243 7.83 11.11 29.96
N SER A 244 8.60 10.27 30.65
CA SER A 244 8.06 9.19 31.49
C SER A 244 7.09 9.71 32.56
N GLY A 245 6.40 8.82 33.28
CA GLY A 245 5.55 9.19 34.41
C GLY A 245 6.28 9.98 35.51
N THR A 246 7.61 9.85 35.63
CA THR A 246 8.45 10.61 36.57
C THR A 246 8.91 11.96 36.03
N GLY A 247 8.57 12.30 34.78
CA GLY A 247 8.96 13.56 34.13
C GLY A 247 10.32 13.53 33.44
N THR A 248 10.94 12.36 33.31
CA THR A 248 12.24 12.19 32.62
C THR A 248 12.01 12.15 31.12
N ALA A 249 12.77 12.94 30.37
CA ALA A 249 12.70 12.92 28.90
C ALA A 249 13.07 11.54 28.34
N THR A 250 12.34 11.09 27.32
CA THR A 250 12.53 9.79 26.67
C THR A 250 12.95 9.97 25.21
N ALA A 251 13.58 8.93 24.65
CA ALA A 251 13.93 8.86 23.25
C ALA A 251 12.88 8.05 22.48
N ASP A 252 12.72 8.33 21.19
CA ASP A 252 11.89 7.55 20.28
C ASP A 252 12.45 7.69 18.86
N THR A 253 12.45 6.58 18.14
CA THR A 253 12.82 6.51 16.73
C THR A 253 11.91 5.56 15.95
N THR A 254 10.83 5.07 16.55
CA THR A 254 10.02 3.95 16.02
C THR A 254 8.53 4.22 16.01
N SER A 255 8.00 5.07 16.90
CA SER A 255 6.55 5.28 17.02
C SER A 255 6.07 6.53 16.29
N SER A 256 5.39 6.33 15.17
CA SER A 256 4.62 7.41 14.52
C SER A 256 3.40 7.81 15.35
N VAL A 257 2.95 9.07 15.19
CA VAL A 257 1.80 9.62 15.91
C VAL A 257 0.51 9.02 15.37
N PHE A 258 -0.36 8.51 16.24
CA PHE A 258 -1.73 8.13 15.86
C PHE A 258 -2.73 9.14 16.39
N ASN A 259 -3.41 9.87 15.50
CA ASN A 259 -4.42 10.86 15.87
C ASN A 259 -5.84 10.33 15.64
N ASP A 260 -6.74 10.51 16.60
CA ASP A 260 -8.17 10.33 16.40
C ASP A 260 -8.83 11.64 15.97
N TYR A 261 -9.47 11.65 14.81
CA TYR A 261 -10.16 12.83 14.28
C TYR A 261 -11.43 13.17 15.06
N VAL A 262 -12.04 12.20 15.74
CA VAL A 262 -13.32 12.40 16.44
C VAL A 262 -13.09 13.14 17.76
N SER A 263 -12.13 12.68 18.55
CA SER A 263 -11.82 13.27 19.86
C SER A 263 -10.70 14.32 19.84
N ASP A 264 -10.01 14.54 18.71
CA ASP A 264 -8.79 15.36 18.64
C ASP A 264 -7.74 14.94 19.69
N THR A 265 -7.62 13.62 19.89
CA THR A 265 -6.66 12.99 20.79
C THR A 265 -5.60 12.28 19.97
N ALA A 266 -4.34 12.30 20.41
CA ALA A 266 -3.31 11.48 19.78
C ALA A 266 -2.53 10.65 20.79
N TRP A 267 -1.95 9.55 20.30
CA TRP A 267 -1.08 8.66 21.06
C TRP A 267 0.26 8.46 20.35
N VAL A 268 1.31 8.30 21.17
CA VAL A 268 2.69 8.10 20.73
C VAL A 268 3.35 7.16 21.74
N GLY A 269 3.97 6.07 21.28
CA GLY A 269 4.86 5.25 22.08
C GLY A 269 6.27 5.83 22.17
N ASP A 270 7.09 5.34 23.09
CA ASP A 270 8.51 5.72 23.15
C ASP A 270 9.46 4.51 23.27
N GLY A 271 10.75 4.78 23.11
CA GLY A 271 11.82 3.79 23.20
C GLY A 271 12.04 3.20 24.60
N SER A 272 11.34 3.72 25.61
CA SER A 272 11.44 3.30 27.02
C SER A 272 10.19 2.56 27.50
N GLY A 273 9.24 2.24 26.61
CA GLY A 273 8.03 1.49 26.93
C GLY A 273 6.86 2.32 27.44
N TRP A 274 6.87 3.64 27.25
CA TRP A 274 5.77 4.52 27.65
C TRP A 274 4.87 4.87 26.48
N LEU A 275 3.56 4.82 26.73
CA LEU A 275 2.53 5.33 25.84
C LEU A 275 2.04 6.70 26.34
N HIS A 276 2.21 7.70 25.50
CA HIS A 276 1.80 9.08 25.72
C HIS A 276 0.43 9.35 25.11
N LYS A 277 -0.31 10.27 25.74
CA LYS A 277 -1.61 10.74 25.27
C LYS A 277 -1.60 12.26 25.21
N PHE A 278 -2.13 12.82 24.13
CA PHE A 278 -2.21 14.25 23.89
C PHE A 278 -3.66 14.64 23.59
N HIS A 279 -4.15 15.71 24.22
CA HIS A 279 -5.47 16.25 23.94
C HIS A 279 -5.60 17.69 24.46
N PRO A 280 -6.16 18.62 23.67
CA PRO A 280 -6.37 18.51 22.21
C PRO A 280 -5.04 18.42 21.45
N VAL A 281 -5.08 18.21 20.13
CA VAL A 281 -3.87 18.13 19.28
C VAL A 281 -3.88 19.17 18.17
N PHE A 282 -4.94 19.20 17.35
CA PHE A 282 -5.03 20.10 16.20
C PHE A 282 -6.04 21.23 16.39
N THR A 283 -7.06 21.07 17.23
CA THR A 283 -8.14 22.06 17.39
C THR A 283 -7.78 23.20 18.36
N ALA A 284 -6.77 23.01 19.19
CA ALA A 284 -6.17 24.05 20.04
C ALA A 284 -4.69 23.75 20.29
N ALA A 285 -4.04 24.53 21.17
CA ALA A 285 -2.65 24.29 21.54
C ALA A 285 -2.49 22.87 22.09
N PRO A 286 -1.58 22.05 21.54
CA PRO A 286 -1.46 20.65 21.95
C PRO A 286 -0.92 20.55 23.38
N VAL A 287 -1.43 19.57 24.14
CA VAL A 287 -1.05 19.32 25.54
C VAL A 287 -0.87 17.82 25.75
N GLU A 288 0.26 17.42 26.35
CA GLU A 288 0.41 16.05 26.88
C GLU A 288 -0.41 15.90 28.15
N ILE A 289 -1.21 14.83 28.22
CA ILE A 289 -1.98 14.50 29.43
C ILE A 289 -1.03 13.89 30.45
N ARG A 290 -0.81 14.62 31.55
CA ARG A 290 0.08 14.26 32.67
C ARG A 290 -0.66 13.89 33.94
N THR A 291 -1.99 13.86 33.89
CA THR A 291 -2.83 13.43 35.02
C THR A 291 -2.89 11.90 35.02
N ALA A 292 -2.68 11.30 36.20
CA ALA A 292 -2.78 9.85 36.37
C ALA A 292 -4.07 9.32 35.72
N PRO A 293 -3.99 8.27 34.88
CA PRO A 293 -2.86 7.33 34.74
C PRO A 293 -1.80 7.69 33.67
N TRP A 294 -1.90 8.83 32.98
CA TRP A 294 -1.05 9.14 31.83
C TRP A 294 0.23 9.92 32.19
N PRO A 295 1.36 9.66 31.48
CA PRO A 295 1.57 8.60 30.50
C PRO A 295 1.63 7.21 31.15
N VAL A 296 1.36 6.16 30.38
CA VAL A 296 1.25 4.77 30.86
C VAL A 296 2.52 4.00 30.50
N GLN A 297 3.16 3.33 31.47
CA GLN A 297 4.28 2.43 31.19
C GLN A 297 3.74 1.08 30.72
N VAL A 298 3.69 0.87 29.41
CA VAL A 298 3.10 -0.31 28.76
C VAL A 298 4.07 -1.48 28.81
N SER A 299 5.33 -1.25 28.41
CA SER A 299 6.36 -2.29 28.38
C SER A 299 7.41 -2.08 29.46
N THR A 300 7.80 -3.19 30.08
CA THR A 300 8.90 -3.30 31.05
C THR A 300 9.84 -4.45 30.67
N THR A 301 9.78 -4.90 29.42
CA THR A 301 10.63 -5.97 28.90
C THR A 301 12.08 -5.50 28.77
N ALA A 302 12.99 -6.42 28.41
CA ALA A 302 14.38 -6.07 28.12
C ALA A 302 14.54 -5.20 26.86
N HIS A 303 13.54 -5.20 25.97
CA HIS A 303 13.50 -4.41 24.73
C HIS A 303 12.17 -3.64 24.67
N PRO A 304 12.01 -2.58 25.49
CA PRO A 304 10.71 -1.99 25.76
C PRO A 304 10.24 -1.00 24.69
N ALA A 305 11.03 -0.73 23.65
CA ALA A 305 10.67 0.25 22.64
C ALA A 305 9.35 -0.12 21.96
N LEU A 306 8.42 0.84 21.93
CA LEU A 306 7.09 0.64 21.39
C LEU A 306 7.04 0.92 19.88
N SER A 307 6.21 0.15 19.18
CA SER A 307 5.83 0.45 17.79
C SER A 307 4.79 1.58 17.73
N SER A 308 4.33 1.92 16.52
CA SER A 308 3.32 2.97 16.34
C SER A 308 1.96 2.50 16.88
N PRO A 309 1.28 3.26 17.77
CA PRO A 309 0.03 2.82 18.40
C PRO A 309 -1.18 2.97 17.46
N VAL A 310 -2.25 2.22 17.69
CA VAL A 310 -3.52 2.33 16.96
C VAL A 310 -4.68 2.41 17.94
N PHE A 311 -5.50 3.44 17.83
CA PHE A 311 -6.68 3.59 18.69
C PHE A 311 -7.95 3.04 18.03
N ASP A 312 -8.67 2.23 18.79
CA ASP A 312 -10.01 1.78 18.47
C ASP A 312 -11.06 2.50 19.32
N GLY A 313 -11.91 3.28 18.64
CA GLY A 313 -13.05 3.96 19.27
C GLY A 313 -14.22 3.06 19.62
N VAL A 314 -14.25 1.79 19.18
CA VAL A 314 -15.32 0.83 19.52
C VAL A 314 -15.00 0.16 20.86
N SER A 315 -13.82 -0.45 20.97
CA SER A 315 -13.37 -1.09 22.22
C SER A 315 -12.77 -0.10 23.24
N GLU A 316 -12.59 1.17 22.86
CA GLU A 316 -11.89 2.21 23.62
C GLU A 316 -10.45 1.82 24.03
N ASN A 317 -9.78 1.01 23.21
CA ASN A 317 -8.42 0.57 23.47
C ASN A 317 -7.41 1.20 22.50
N VAL A 318 -6.21 1.45 23.00
CA VAL A 318 -5.03 1.72 22.18
C VAL A 318 -4.21 0.43 22.08
N PHE A 319 -4.04 -0.07 20.88
CA PHE A 319 -3.18 -1.21 20.57
C PHE A 319 -1.77 -0.74 20.25
N VAL A 320 -0.76 -1.42 20.78
CA VAL A 320 0.66 -1.10 20.54
C VAL A 320 1.50 -2.34 20.77
N GLU A 321 2.63 -2.46 20.08
CA GLU A 321 3.54 -3.61 20.22
C GLU A 321 4.88 -3.17 20.82
N ASP A 322 5.71 -4.13 21.25
CA ASP A 322 7.08 -3.87 21.68
C ASP A 322 8.11 -4.76 20.97
N GLN A 323 9.37 -4.33 21.00
CA GLN A 323 10.52 -5.11 20.49
C GLN A 323 10.84 -6.36 21.33
N GLY A 324 10.11 -6.59 22.42
CA GLY A 324 10.11 -7.84 23.17
C GLY A 324 9.20 -8.91 22.56
N GLY A 325 8.41 -8.57 21.53
CA GLY A 325 7.54 -9.47 20.79
C GLY A 325 6.15 -9.63 21.40
N TYR A 326 5.65 -8.61 22.09
CA TYR A 326 4.31 -8.61 22.68
C TYR A 326 3.40 -7.55 22.05
N LEU A 327 2.12 -7.90 21.89
CA LEU A 327 1.03 -6.97 21.61
C LEU A 327 0.37 -6.55 22.93
N TYR A 328 0.00 -5.28 23.02
CA TYR A 328 -0.68 -4.69 24.19
C TYR A 328 -1.96 -4.01 23.77
N SER A 329 -2.95 -4.01 24.67
CA SER A 329 -4.09 -3.09 24.63
C SER A 329 -4.10 -2.24 25.89
N VAL A 330 -4.36 -0.95 25.73
CA VAL A 330 -4.42 0.03 26.83
C VAL A 330 -5.76 0.74 26.79
N VAL A 331 -6.55 0.64 27.85
CA VAL A 331 -7.84 1.33 27.93
C VAL A 331 -7.62 2.84 27.86
N ALA A 332 -8.21 3.51 26.88
CA ALA A 332 -7.92 4.90 26.53
C ALA A 332 -8.62 5.93 27.43
N SER A 333 -9.81 5.57 27.94
CA SER A 333 -10.75 6.47 28.63
C SER A 333 -11.54 5.77 29.73
N GLY A 334 -12.33 6.55 30.48
CA GLY A 334 -13.20 6.05 31.53
C GLY A 334 -12.48 5.72 32.84
N VAL A 335 -13.20 5.03 33.74
CA VAL A 335 -12.72 4.70 35.09
C VAL A 335 -11.57 3.69 35.10
N SER A 336 -11.43 2.91 34.03
CA SER A 336 -10.38 1.90 33.85
C SER A 336 -9.25 2.38 32.95
N ALA A 337 -9.20 3.67 32.61
CA ALA A 337 -8.15 4.23 31.76
C ALA A 337 -6.76 3.81 32.25
N GLY A 338 -5.85 3.54 31.32
CA GLY A 338 -4.49 3.07 31.61
C GLY A 338 -4.38 1.62 32.05
N THR A 339 -5.48 0.85 32.11
CA THR A 339 -5.41 -0.60 32.30
C THR A 339 -4.74 -1.23 31.09
N ILE A 340 -3.71 -2.04 31.32
CA ILE A 340 -2.91 -2.70 30.28
C ILE A 340 -3.29 -4.19 30.23
N THR A 341 -3.55 -4.70 29.04
CA THR A 341 -3.57 -6.13 28.75
C THR A 341 -2.39 -6.45 27.84
N LYS A 342 -1.55 -7.41 28.26
CA LYS A 342 -0.41 -7.89 27.48
C LYS A 342 -0.74 -9.26 26.90
N SER A 343 -0.48 -9.48 25.62
CA SER A 343 -0.65 -10.77 24.94
C SER A 343 0.35 -11.83 25.43
N VAL A 344 0.20 -13.07 24.93
CA VAL A 344 1.33 -14.00 24.85
C VAL A 344 2.44 -13.42 23.95
N GLN A 345 3.68 -13.85 24.12
CA GLN A 345 4.76 -13.48 23.20
C GLN A 345 4.48 -14.11 21.83
N VAL A 346 4.51 -13.30 20.77
CA VAL A 346 4.25 -13.72 19.40
C VAL A 346 5.45 -13.51 18.46
N ASP A 347 6.47 -12.78 18.90
CA ASP A 347 7.71 -12.61 18.17
C ASP A 347 8.93 -12.92 19.04
N PHE A 348 9.83 -13.73 18.50
CA PHE A 348 11.07 -14.21 19.13
C PHE A 348 12.31 -13.80 18.33
N GLY A 349 12.14 -12.90 17.37
CA GLY A 349 13.19 -12.34 16.54
C GLY A 349 14.11 -11.40 17.32
N PRO A 350 15.22 -10.95 16.70
CA PRO A 350 16.06 -9.93 17.31
C PRO A 350 15.26 -8.63 17.51
N SER A 351 15.61 -7.83 18.52
CA SER A 351 14.88 -6.58 18.85
C SER A 351 14.85 -5.55 17.71
N THR A 352 15.74 -5.68 16.71
CA THR A 352 15.75 -4.84 15.51
C THR A 352 14.73 -5.27 14.44
N ALA A 353 14.07 -6.42 14.63
CA ALA A 353 13.14 -7.03 13.68
C ALA A 353 11.79 -7.41 14.29
N ALA A 354 11.75 -7.66 15.61
CA ALA A 354 10.53 -8.04 16.31
C ALA A 354 9.51 -6.88 16.34
N LEU A 355 8.33 -7.13 15.76
CA LEU A 355 7.15 -6.24 15.79
C LEU A 355 7.50 -4.75 15.51
N VAL A 356 8.19 -4.50 14.40
CA VAL A 356 8.69 -3.16 14.05
C VAL A 356 7.64 -2.24 13.42
N SER A 357 6.54 -2.78 12.89
CA SER A 357 5.38 -2.01 12.42
C SER A 357 4.36 -1.83 13.55
N GLY A 358 3.50 -0.82 13.45
CA GLY A 358 2.30 -0.81 14.29
C GLY A 358 1.36 -1.95 13.90
N PRO A 359 0.44 -2.38 14.78
CA PRO A 359 -0.56 -3.38 14.42
C PRO A 359 -1.56 -2.80 13.39
N ILE A 360 -2.21 -3.67 12.61
CA ILE A 360 -3.39 -3.28 11.81
C ILE A 360 -4.66 -3.61 12.60
N LEU A 361 -5.58 -2.66 12.71
CA LEU A 361 -6.91 -2.85 13.28
C LEU A 361 -7.96 -2.87 12.16
N ASP A 362 -8.69 -3.97 12.01
CA ASP A 362 -10.00 -3.96 11.35
C ASP A 362 -11.07 -3.56 12.36
N LYS A 363 -11.50 -2.30 12.28
CA LYS A 363 -12.44 -1.70 13.25
C LYS A 363 -13.86 -2.23 13.12
N ILE A 364 -14.22 -2.80 11.97
CA ILE A 364 -15.55 -3.39 11.74
C ILE A 364 -15.57 -4.85 12.18
N ALA A 365 -14.47 -5.59 11.97
CA ALA A 365 -14.35 -6.94 12.51
C ALA A 365 -14.02 -6.97 14.01
N GLU A 366 -13.52 -5.86 14.58
CA GLU A 366 -12.90 -5.82 15.91
C GLU A 366 -11.75 -6.82 16.02
N GLU A 367 -10.86 -6.83 15.02
CA GLU A 367 -9.71 -7.74 14.92
C GLU A 367 -8.40 -6.96 14.74
N VAL A 368 -7.33 -7.39 15.41
CA VAL A 368 -6.00 -6.78 15.40
C VAL A 368 -5.00 -7.76 14.82
N TYR A 369 -4.21 -7.31 13.85
CA TYR A 369 -3.21 -8.10 13.14
C TYR A 369 -1.80 -7.65 13.49
N ALA A 370 -0.96 -8.61 13.86
CA ALA A 370 0.45 -8.42 14.20
C ALA A 370 1.34 -9.22 13.25
N PHE A 371 2.44 -8.63 12.78
CA PHE A 371 3.32 -9.21 11.77
C PHE A 371 4.64 -9.64 12.42
N SER A 372 4.76 -10.95 12.67
CA SER A 372 5.87 -11.53 13.40
C SER A 372 7.02 -11.96 12.47
N SER A 373 8.20 -11.43 12.75
CA SER A 373 9.44 -11.80 12.07
C SER A 373 9.87 -13.23 12.39
N ASN A 374 9.54 -13.74 13.58
CA ASN A 374 9.93 -15.06 14.06
C ASN A 374 8.93 -15.54 15.12
N ASP A 375 8.20 -16.60 14.83
CA ASP A 375 7.18 -17.20 15.72
C ASP A 375 7.77 -17.99 16.91
N GLY A 376 9.10 -18.16 16.98
CA GLY A 376 9.79 -18.95 17.99
C GLY A 376 9.57 -20.47 17.87
N SER A 377 8.87 -20.93 16.85
CA SER A 377 8.65 -22.34 16.60
C SER A 377 9.89 -22.99 15.97
N THR A 378 9.79 -24.28 15.66
CA THR A 378 10.82 -24.99 14.88
C THR A 378 10.22 -25.67 13.66
N ASN A 379 9.00 -25.32 13.26
CA ASN A 379 8.19 -26.16 12.38
C ASN A 379 8.15 -25.73 10.90
N CYS A 380 8.78 -24.62 10.49
CA CYS A 380 8.62 -24.10 9.13
C CYS A 380 9.30 -24.97 8.05
N ALA A 381 10.62 -25.10 8.15
CA ALA A 381 11.44 -25.77 7.14
C ALA A 381 11.66 -27.24 7.53
N ALA A 382 10.68 -28.11 7.22
CA ALA A 382 10.73 -29.53 7.57
C ALA A 382 11.06 -29.81 9.05
N GLY A 383 10.65 -28.92 9.97
CA GLY A 383 10.91 -29.07 11.40
C GLY A 383 12.29 -28.57 11.89
N THR A 384 13.02 -27.75 11.11
CA THR A 384 14.37 -27.31 11.50
C THR A 384 14.56 -25.80 11.67
N ALA A 385 13.50 -24.99 11.51
CA ALA A 385 13.61 -23.52 11.59
C ALA A 385 12.30 -22.88 12.07
N PRO A 386 12.36 -21.71 12.73
CA PRO A 386 11.17 -20.91 13.06
C PRO A 386 10.47 -20.41 11.80
N CYS A 387 9.22 -19.99 11.94
CA CYS A 387 8.44 -19.37 10.88
C CYS A 387 8.44 -17.84 11.04
N SER A 388 8.26 -17.11 9.94
CA SER A 388 7.62 -15.79 9.99
C SER A 388 6.12 -15.99 9.86
N ALA A 389 5.32 -15.20 10.58
CA ALA A 389 3.89 -15.43 10.70
C ALA A 389 3.09 -14.14 10.82
N VAL A 390 1.80 -14.21 10.46
CA VAL A 390 0.82 -13.18 10.80
C VAL A 390 -0.07 -13.73 11.91
N TYR A 391 -0.23 -12.94 12.97
CA TYR A 391 -1.13 -13.22 14.06
C TYR A 391 -2.38 -12.36 13.98
N LYS A 392 -3.51 -12.91 14.41
CA LYS A 392 -4.79 -12.23 14.49
C LYS A 392 -5.41 -12.42 15.87
N PHE A 393 -5.75 -11.31 16.50
CA PHE A 393 -6.35 -11.23 17.82
C PHE A 393 -7.73 -10.56 17.74
N PRO A 394 -8.71 -10.98 18.56
CA PRO A 394 -9.87 -10.13 18.81
C PRO A 394 -9.41 -8.84 19.51
N ALA A 395 -10.01 -7.70 19.22
CA ALA A 395 -9.71 -6.41 19.87
C ALA A 395 -9.92 -6.46 21.39
N THR A 396 -10.74 -7.40 21.87
CA THR A 396 -11.01 -7.67 23.28
C THR A 396 -10.14 -8.80 23.87
N PHE A 397 -8.97 -9.08 23.28
CA PHE A 397 -8.11 -10.15 23.77
C PHE A 397 -7.76 -9.97 25.26
N THR A 398 -7.46 -11.09 25.91
CA THR A 398 -6.98 -11.16 27.29
C THR A 398 -5.55 -11.69 27.29
N ALA A 399 -4.87 -11.61 28.44
CA ALA A 399 -3.51 -12.14 28.55
C ALA A 399 -3.38 -13.66 28.28
N ALA A 400 -4.49 -14.41 28.36
CA ALA A 400 -4.53 -15.84 28.07
C ALA A 400 -5.03 -16.16 26.65
N THR A 401 -5.36 -15.15 25.85
CA THR A 401 -5.83 -15.36 24.48
C THR A 401 -4.74 -16.00 23.63
N ILE A 402 -5.08 -17.12 23.01
CA ILE A 402 -4.26 -17.75 21.97
C ILE A 402 -4.70 -17.13 20.64
N PRO A 403 -3.83 -16.37 19.96
CA PRO A 403 -4.17 -15.78 18.66
C PRO A 403 -4.34 -16.84 17.58
N ALA A 404 -5.10 -16.50 16.53
CA ALA A 404 -4.99 -17.22 15.28
C ALA A 404 -3.66 -16.87 14.61
N GLU A 405 -3.01 -17.85 13.97
CA GLU A 405 -1.70 -17.71 13.35
C GLU A 405 -1.74 -18.29 11.95
N ILE A 406 -1.02 -17.65 11.02
CA ILE A 406 -0.72 -18.23 9.72
C ILE A 406 0.72 -17.94 9.27
N THR A 407 1.41 -18.99 8.82
CA THR A 407 2.79 -18.93 8.38
C THR A 407 2.93 -18.23 7.03
N VAL A 408 3.92 -17.34 6.94
CA VAL A 408 4.34 -16.63 5.72
C VAL A 408 5.84 -16.81 5.48
N GLY A 409 6.33 -18.04 5.62
CA GLY A 409 7.70 -18.43 5.27
C GLY A 409 8.62 -18.74 6.45
N THR A 410 9.86 -19.09 6.13
CA THR A 410 10.89 -19.49 7.10
C THR A 410 11.56 -18.26 7.71
N SER A 411 11.79 -18.31 9.02
CA SER A 411 12.53 -17.32 9.80
C SER A 411 13.88 -17.88 10.28
N SER A 412 14.65 -17.07 11.00
CA SER A 412 15.92 -17.44 11.63
C SER A 412 16.18 -16.63 12.90
N ALA A 413 17.23 -16.98 13.64
CA ALA A 413 17.66 -16.21 14.82
C ALA A 413 18.14 -14.79 14.48
N THR A 414 18.46 -14.52 13.20
CA THR A 414 18.85 -13.21 12.69
C THR A 414 17.87 -12.76 11.61
N ALA A 415 16.58 -12.96 11.88
CA ALA A 415 15.51 -12.62 10.95
C ALA A 415 15.57 -11.14 10.55
N ASN A 416 15.24 -10.87 9.30
CA ASN A 416 14.89 -9.53 8.85
C ASN A 416 13.52 -9.13 9.44
N PRO A 417 13.23 -7.83 9.56
CA PRO A 417 11.91 -7.40 10.00
C PRO A 417 10.80 -7.85 9.06
N LEU A 418 9.65 -8.22 9.61
CA LEU A 418 8.41 -8.41 8.87
C LEU A 418 7.55 -7.16 9.03
N TYR A 419 7.41 -6.38 7.96
CA TYR A 419 6.53 -5.22 7.95
C TYR A 419 5.09 -5.62 7.61
N ASP A 420 4.17 -4.69 7.84
CA ASP A 420 2.74 -4.83 7.60
C ASP A 420 2.41 -5.19 6.14
N GLY A 421 1.43 -6.08 6.00
CA GLY A 421 0.83 -6.46 4.72
C GLY A 421 -0.31 -5.54 4.29
N ALA A 422 -0.94 -5.86 3.16
CA ALA A 422 -2.17 -5.19 2.72
C ALA A 422 -3.26 -6.20 2.33
N PHE A 423 -4.49 -5.92 2.74
CA PHE A 423 -5.67 -6.62 2.25
C PHE A 423 -6.05 -6.14 0.86
N ASP A 424 -6.58 -7.05 0.05
CA ASP A 424 -7.15 -6.74 -1.26
C ASP A 424 -8.57 -6.15 -1.15
N ASN A 425 -9.07 -5.64 -2.27
CA ASN A 425 -10.40 -5.08 -2.42
C ASN A 425 -11.49 -6.15 -2.27
N GLU A 426 -11.23 -7.41 -2.58
CA GLU A 426 -12.19 -8.48 -2.27
C GLU A 426 -12.49 -8.52 -0.77
N PHE A 427 -11.46 -8.47 0.08
CA PHE A 427 -11.62 -8.37 1.53
C PHE A 427 -12.40 -7.13 1.95
N TYR A 428 -12.04 -5.96 1.40
CA TYR A 428 -12.70 -4.71 1.75
C TYR A 428 -14.17 -4.62 1.31
N SER A 429 -14.52 -5.28 0.22
CA SER A 429 -15.89 -5.28 -0.34
C SER A 429 -16.76 -6.43 0.16
N SER A 430 -16.17 -7.41 0.84
CA SER A 430 -16.85 -8.61 1.31
C SER A 430 -17.49 -8.42 2.69
N PRO A 431 -18.83 -8.54 2.84
CA PRO A 431 -19.48 -8.45 4.15
C PRO A 431 -19.09 -9.61 5.09
N THR A 432 -18.58 -10.71 4.51
CA THR A 432 -18.04 -11.83 5.28
C THR A 432 -16.54 -11.71 5.51
N ARG A 433 -15.87 -10.65 5.05
CA ARG A 433 -14.41 -10.46 5.16
C ARG A 433 -13.65 -11.61 4.48
N THR A 434 -14.12 -12.00 3.29
CA THR A 434 -13.46 -12.96 2.41
C THR A 434 -12.64 -12.21 1.37
N GLY A 435 -11.41 -12.64 1.12
CA GLY A 435 -10.46 -11.97 0.22
C GLY A 435 -9.05 -12.45 0.51
N ASN A 436 -8.05 -11.59 0.32
CA ASN A 436 -6.65 -11.96 0.53
C ASN A 436 -5.87 -10.87 1.26
N LEU A 437 -4.89 -11.30 2.06
CA LEU A 437 -3.85 -10.47 2.68
C LEU A 437 -2.52 -10.79 2.00
N TYR A 438 -1.83 -9.78 1.49
CA TYR A 438 -0.52 -9.91 0.87
C TYR A 438 0.59 -9.47 1.81
N VAL A 439 1.64 -10.31 1.95
CA VAL A 439 2.74 -10.09 2.90
C VAL A 439 4.07 -10.46 2.23
N CYS A 440 5.09 -9.60 2.33
CA CYS A 440 6.46 -10.02 2.00
C CYS A 440 7.08 -10.73 3.22
N GLY A 441 7.12 -12.06 3.19
CA GLY A 441 7.62 -12.89 4.29
C GLY A 441 8.93 -13.60 3.98
N ASN A 442 9.13 -14.76 4.61
CA ASN A 442 10.36 -15.56 4.55
C ASN A 442 11.58 -14.84 5.15
N THR A 443 11.39 -14.25 6.33
CA THR A 443 12.33 -13.33 6.99
C THR A 443 13.70 -13.90 7.33
N GLY A 444 13.90 -15.23 7.27
CA GLY A 444 15.17 -15.90 7.54
C GLY A 444 15.93 -16.34 6.30
N LEU A 445 15.36 -16.16 5.10
CA LEU A 445 15.90 -16.59 3.81
C LEU A 445 15.62 -15.52 2.73
N ASN A 446 15.77 -15.86 1.45
CA ASN A 446 15.45 -14.94 0.37
C ASN A 446 13.95 -14.52 0.42
N PRO A 447 13.61 -13.23 0.44
CA PRO A 447 12.24 -12.77 0.65
C PRO A 447 11.29 -13.27 -0.43
N ARG A 448 10.04 -13.50 -0.02
CA ARG A 448 8.96 -14.03 -0.87
C ARG A 448 7.67 -13.27 -0.63
N LEU A 449 6.93 -12.99 -1.69
CA LEU A 449 5.56 -12.49 -1.57
C LEU A 449 4.62 -13.67 -1.30
N TYR A 450 3.79 -13.56 -0.27
CA TYR A 450 2.75 -14.52 0.10
C TYR A 450 1.36 -13.92 -0.11
N GLN A 451 0.43 -14.76 -0.55
CA GLN A 451 -1.01 -14.51 -0.48
C GLN A 451 -1.58 -15.35 0.66
N VAL A 452 -2.15 -14.69 1.66
CA VAL A 452 -2.90 -15.30 2.75
C VAL A 452 -4.39 -15.17 2.44
N GLN A 453 -5.06 -16.27 2.15
CA GLN A 453 -6.49 -16.30 1.91
C GLN A 453 -7.26 -16.09 3.22
N MET A 454 -8.19 -15.15 3.18
CA MET A 454 -9.19 -14.90 4.23
C MET A 454 -10.51 -15.51 3.78
N LEU A 455 -11.09 -16.40 4.58
CA LEU A 455 -12.40 -16.99 4.33
C LEU A 455 -13.30 -16.72 5.52
N ALA A 456 -14.39 -15.98 5.29
CA ALA A 456 -15.32 -15.59 6.35
C ALA A 456 -14.62 -14.90 7.56
N GLY A 457 -13.59 -14.09 7.31
CA GLY A 457 -12.80 -13.40 8.34
C GLY A 457 -11.77 -14.26 9.07
N ALA A 458 -11.59 -15.53 8.70
CA ALA A 458 -10.58 -16.42 9.25
C ALA A 458 -9.41 -16.64 8.28
N PHE A 459 -8.21 -16.85 8.82
CA PHE A 459 -7.09 -17.35 8.04
C PHE A 459 -7.44 -18.73 7.47
N HIS A 460 -7.18 -18.92 6.18
CA HIS A 460 -7.45 -20.17 5.48
C HIS A 460 -6.16 -20.79 4.96
N LEU A 461 -5.63 -20.31 3.83
CA LEU A 461 -4.44 -20.86 3.19
C LEU A 461 -3.40 -19.78 2.96
N SER A 462 -2.13 -20.17 3.01
CA SER A 462 -1.00 -19.32 2.65
C SER A 462 -0.34 -19.89 1.41
N GLY A 463 -0.28 -19.10 0.35
CA GLY A 463 0.31 -19.45 -0.92
C GLY A 463 1.52 -18.59 -1.23
N GLU A 464 2.59 -19.22 -1.70
CA GLU A 464 3.76 -18.49 -2.18
C GLU A 464 3.46 -17.94 -3.57
N VAL A 465 3.55 -16.61 -3.74
CA VAL A 465 3.46 -15.99 -5.06
C VAL A 465 4.76 -16.22 -5.82
N ALA A 466 5.90 -15.75 -5.27
CA ALA A 466 7.21 -15.90 -5.91
C ALA A 466 8.38 -15.48 -5.00
N PRO A 467 9.60 -15.98 -5.27
CA PRO A 467 10.84 -15.41 -4.73
C PRO A 467 11.15 -14.04 -5.34
N LEU A 468 11.63 -13.12 -4.50
CA LEU A 468 11.88 -11.73 -4.86
C LEU A 468 13.38 -11.45 -5.11
N THR A 469 14.25 -12.35 -4.66
CA THR A 469 15.71 -12.32 -4.87
C THR A 469 16.25 -13.73 -5.16
N PRO A 470 17.49 -13.86 -5.66
CA PRO A 470 18.16 -15.15 -5.75
C PRO A 470 18.26 -15.85 -4.39
N ALA A 471 18.33 -17.20 -4.40
CA ALA A 471 18.21 -18.02 -3.19
C ALA A 471 19.27 -17.74 -2.10
N ALA A 472 20.43 -17.21 -2.46
CA ALA A 472 21.51 -16.91 -1.52
C ALA A 472 21.36 -15.52 -0.85
N ASP A 473 20.46 -14.67 -1.33
CA ASP A 473 20.37 -13.26 -0.95
C ASP A 473 19.23 -13.03 0.04
N HIS A 474 19.61 -12.87 1.31
CA HIS A 474 18.70 -12.67 2.44
C HIS A 474 18.59 -11.17 2.77
N VAL A 475 17.55 -10.51 2.24
CA VAL A 475 17.32 -9.07 2.40
C VAL A 475 15.92 -8.77 2.91
N ALA A 476 15.70 -7.57 3.44
CA ALA A 476 14.39 -7.13 3.93
C ALA A 476 13.50 -6.61 2.80
N CYS A 477 12.20 -6.60 3.07
CA CYS A 477 11.18 -5.91 2.28
C CYS A 477 10.72 -4.64 3.00
N SER A 478 10.00 -3.77 2.29
CA SER A 478 9.16 -2.72 2.89
C SER A 478 7.75 -3.26 3.21
N PRO A 479 6.89 -2.47 3.89
CA PRO A 479 5.45 -2.74 3.94
C PRO A 479 4.82 -2.95 2.54
N VAL A 480 3.78 -3.78 2.47
CA VAL A 480 3.03 -4.06 1.22
C VAL A 480 1.82 -3.15 1.12
N SER A 481 1.58 -2.54 -0.03
CA SER A 481 0.41 -1.70 -0.32
C SER A 481 -0.41 -2.32 -1.43
N ASP A 482 -1.73 -2.38 -1.30
CA ASP A 482 -2.62 -2.82 -2.38
C ASP A 482 -3.42 -1.63 -2.93
N ILE A 483 -3.68 -1.65 -4.24
CA ILE A 483 -4.61 -0.73 -4.89
C ILE A 483 -5.48 -1.48 -5.92
N LEU A 484 -6.80 -1.30 -5.81
CA LEU A 484 -7.70 -1.51 -6.92
C LEU A 484 -7.80 -0.22 -7.74
N ASN A 485 -7.49 -0.30 -9.02
CA ASN A 485 -7.80 0.73 -10.00
C ASN A 485 -9.02 0.33 -10.83
N PRO A 486 -10.22 0.90 -10.59
CA PRO A 486 -11.44 0.55 -11.32
C PRO A 486 -11.43 1.05 -12.77
N THR A 487 -10.47 1.88 -13.15
CA THR A 487 -10.38 2.55 -14.45
C THR A 487 -9.04 2.32 -15.15
N ALA A 488 -8.40 1.19 -14.91
CA ALA A 488 -7.17 0.80 -15.58
C ALA A 488 -7.38 0.57 -17.10
N SER A 489 -6.29 0.28 -17.82
CA SER A 489 -6.21 0.25 -19.29
C SER A 489 -7.47 -0.33 -19.96
N ALA A 490 -8.04 0.43 -20.92
CA ALA A 490 -9.26 0.09 -21.67
C ALA A 490 -10.57 0.03 -20.87
N GLY A 491 -10.62 0.60 -19.66
CA GLY A 491 -11.84 0.75 -18.87
C GLY A 491 -12.20 -0.49 -18.05
N ALA A 492 -11.22 -1.35 -17.76
CA ALA A 492 -11.38 -2.53 -16.93
C ALA A 492 -10.66 -2.35 -15.57
N PRO A 493 -11.18 -2.93 -14.48
CA PRO A 493 -10.52 -2.89 -13.19
C PRO A 493 -9.21 -3.68 -13.18
N GLU A 494 -8.18 -3.14 -12.55
CA GLU A 494 -6.89 -3.81 -12.31
C GLU A 494 -6.46 -3.60 -10.86
N GLU A 495 -6.03 -4.67 -10.21
CA GLU A 495 -5.61 -4.64 -8.82
C GLU A 495 -4.15 -5.09 -8.71
N ARG A 496 -3.34 -4.31 -7.98
CA ARG A 496 -1.91 -4.57 -7.82
C ARG A 496 -1.45 -4.27 -6.40
N VAL A 497 -0.51 -5.11 -5.93
CA VAL A 497 0.30 -4.83 -4.75
C VAL A 497 1.61 -4.15 -5.11
N PHE A 498 2.14 -3.34 -4.20
CA PHE A 498 3.40 -2.60 -4.29
C PHE A 498 4.20 -2.71 -3.00
N PHE A 499 5.51 -2.92 -3.14
CA PHE A 499 6.44 -3.05 -2.01
C PHE A 499 7.88 -2.86 -2.50
N GLY A 500 8.82 -2.68 -1.59
CA GLY A 500 10.24 -2.56 -1.88
C GLY A 500 11.03 -3.81 -1.47
N VAL A 501 12.10 -4.10 -2.19
CA VAL A 501 13.10 -5.14 -1.84
C VAL A 501 14.47 -4.48 -1.78
N THR A 502 15.19 -4.68 -0.67
CA THR A 502 16.34 -3.81 -0.35
C THR A 502 17.53 -3.93 -1.31
N ASN A 503 17.93 -5.14 -1.70
CA ASN A 503 19.05 -5.39 -2.62
C ASN A 503 18.84 -6.71 -3.38
N PHE A 504 19.57 -6.91 -4.48
CA PHE A 504 19.49 -8.13 -5.32
C PHE A 504 18.08 -8.44 -5.81
N ALA A 505 17.23 -7.42 -5.89
CA ALA A 505 15.84 -7.57 -6.26
C ALA A 505 15.73 -8.06 -7.71
N HIS A 506 14.78 -8.97 -7.93
CA HIS A 506 14.34 -9.33 -9.26
C HIS A 506 13.42 -8.26 -9.86
N PRO A 507 13.28 -8.17 -11.20
CA PRO A 507 14.10 -8.82 -12.22
C PRO A 507 15.55 -8.28 -12.20
N THR A 508 16.46 -8.97 -12.91
CA THR A 508 17.92 -8.69 -12.93
C THR A 508 18.29 -7.23 -13.22
N ALA A 509 17.39 -6.44 -13.82
CA ALA A 509 17.60 -5.02 -14.10
C ALA A 509 17.82 -4.16 -12.84
N CYS A 510 17.31 -4.58 -11.67
CA CYS A 510 17.64 -3.90 -10.41
C CYS A 510 18.92 -4.43 -9.77
N THR A 511 19.38 -5.64 -10.10
CA THR A 511 20.57 -6.25 -9.49
C THR A 511 21.83 -5.45 -9.84
N PRO A 512 22.71 -5.11 -8.87
CA PRO A 512 22.77 -5.56 -7.47
C PRO A 512 21.98 -4.70 -6.45
N HIS A 513 21.23 -3.71 -6.90
CA HIS A 513 20.44 -2.78 -6.08
C HIS A 513 19.06 -3.31 -5.70
N GLY A 514 18.30 -2.51 -4.95
CA GLY A 514 16.90 -2.75 -4.62
C GLY A 514 15.93 -2.26 -5.70
N CYS A 515 14.66 -2.65 -5.58
CA CYS A 515 13.57 -2.12 -6.40
C CYS A 515 12.39 -1.69 -5.53
N ALA A 516 11.58 -0.76 -6.05
CA ALA A 516 10.14 -0.81 -5.87
C ALA A 516 9.56 -1.86 -6.84
N GLN A 517 8.74 -2.78 -6.36
CA GLN A 517 8.13 -3.85 -7.14
C GLN A 517 6.61 -3.71 -7.11
N SER A 518 5.97 -4.22 -8.16
CA SER A 518 4.52 -4.43 -8.20
C SER A 518 4.16 -5.82 -8.70
N PHE A 519 2.97 -6.28 -8.36
CA PHE A 519 2.42 -7.55 -8.84
C PHE A 519 0.90 -7.50 -8.91
N VAL A 520 0.31 -8.16 -9.90
CA VAL A 520 -1.16 -8.31 -10.00
C VAL A 520 -1.72 -9.07 -8.80
N SER A 521 -2.68 -8.48 -8.10
CA SER A 521 -3.40 -9.11 -6.98
C SER A 521 -4.85 -9.46 -7.30
N MET A 522 -5.35 -9.08 -8.49
CA MET A 522 -6.76 -9.26 -8.83
C MET A 522 -7.22 -10.72 -8.76
N PRO A 523 -8.23 -11.06 -7.93
CA PRO A 523 -8.79 -12.40 -7.88
C PRO A 523 -9.79 -12.66 -9.01
N TRP A 524 -10.17 -13.93 -9.20
CA TRP A 524 -11.36 -14.26 -9.99
C TRP A 524 -12.62 -13.82 -9.24
N LEU A 525 -13.52 -13.14 -9.94
CA LEU A 525 -14.80 -12.68 -9.41
C LEU A 525 -15.94 -13.26 -10.24
N SER A 526 -17.03 -13.66 -9.60
CA SER A 526 -18.20 -14.24 -10.26
C SER A 526 -19.05 -13.18 -10.96
N LYS A 527 -19.56 -13.49 -12.17
CA LYS A 527 -20.40 -12.60 -12.98
C LYS A 527 -19.76 -11.25 -13.27
N THR A 528 -18.44 -11.20 -13.32
CA THR A 528 -17.66 -10.00 -13.56
C THR A 528 -17.28 -9.93 -15.02
N THR A 529 -17.36 -8.73 -15.60
CA THR A 529 -16.93 -8.48 -16.98
C THR A 529 -15.43 -8.28 -17.03
N TYR A 530 -14.78 -8.98 -17.94
CA TYR A 530 -13.35 -8.94 -18.18
C TYR A 530 -13.05 -8.55 -19.63
N THR A 531 -12.03 -7.73 -19.84
CA THR A 531 -11.52 -7.36 -21.17
C THR A 531 -10.33 -8.22 -21.56
N VAL A 532 -10.06 -8.37 -22.87
CA VAL A 532 -8.86 -9.07 -23.34
C VAL A 532 -7.60 -8.44 -22.76
N GLY A 533 -6.69 -9.27 -22.27
CA GLY A 533 -5.43 -8.87 -21.62
C GLY A 533 -5.53 -8.65 -20.11
N GLN A 534 -6.72 -8.70 -19.52
CA GLN A 534 -6.87 -8.57 -18.07
C GLN A 534 -6.37 -9.83 -17.36
N GLU A 535 -5.59 -9.62 -16.31
CA GLU A 535 -4.89 -10.66 -15.56
C GLU A 535 -5.63 -10.95 -14.24
N ILE A 536 -5.76 -12.22 -13.88
CA ILE A 536 -6.26 -12.68 -12.58
C ILE A 536 -5.28 -13.68 -11.96
N LEU A 537 -5.29 -13.75 -10.64
CA LEU A 537 -4.42 -14.62 -9.85
C LEU A 537 -5.20 -15.79 -9.26
N ILE A 538 -4.73 -17.01 -9.50
CA ILE A 538 -5.40 -18.26 -9.07
C ILE A 538 -4.46 -19.07 -8.17
N TYR A 539 -4.85 -19.27 -6.91
CA TYR A 539 -4.14 -20.17 -6.00
C TYR A 539 -4.32 -21.64 -6.38
N ARG A 540 -3.22 -22.39 -6.33
CA ARG A 540 -3.12 -23.79 -6.72
C ARG A 540 -2.70 -24.65 -5.52
N PRO A 541 -3.64 -25.31 -4.82
CA PRO A 541 -3.30 -26.15 -3.68
C PRO A 541 -2.34 -27.30 -4.01
N ALA A 542 -2.37 -27.81 -5.25
CA ALA A 542 -1.57 -28.96 -5.67
C ALA A 542 -0.04 -28.71 -5.66
N ASN A 543 0.38 -27.47 -5.85
CA ASN A 543 1.80 -27.07 -5.85
C ASN A 543 2.10 -25.92 -4.87
N GLY A 544 1.10 -25.43 -4.13
CA GLY A 544 1.24 -24.34 -3.15
C GLY A 544 1.58 -22.98 -3.77
N ALA A 545 1.39 -22.83 -5.08
CA ALA A 545 1.79 -21.64 -5.84
C ALA A 545 0.58 -20.90 -6.42
N LEU A 546 0.82 -19.73 -7.01
CA LEU A 546 -0.20 -18.96 -7.72
C LEU A 546 0.09 -18.92 -9.21
N ASP A 547 -0.93 -19.17 -10.02
CA ASP A 547 -0.88 -19.05 -11.48
C ASP A 547 -1.53 -17.75 -11.91
N VAL A 548 -0.95 -17.10 -12.92
CA VAL A 548 -1.58 -15.97 -13.61
C VAL A 548 -2.42 -16.50 -14.78
N ASN A 549 -3.66 -16.04 -14.88
CA ASN A 549 -4.55 -16.33 -16.00
C ASN A 549 -4.92 -15.02 -16.68
N VAL A 550 -4.90 -15.00 -18.01
CA VAL A 550 -5.15 -13.80 -18.80
C VAL A 550 -6.35 -14.00 -19.69
N ALA A 551 -7.27 -13.04 -19.69
CA ALA A 551 -8.43 -13.07 -20.56
C ALA A 551 -8.00 -12.95 -22.03
N ILE A 552 -8.27 -13.97 -22.84
CA ILE A 552 -7.99 -14.01 -24.29
C ILE A 552 -9.23 -13.79 -25.13
N VAL A 553 -10.41 -13.94 -24.53
CA VAL A 553 -11.71 -13.55 -25.11
C VAL A 553 -12.44 -12.75 -24.05
N ALA A 554 -12.77 -11.50 -24.34
CA ALA A 554 -13.55 -10.65 -23.43
C ALA A 554 -14.94 -11.24 -23.21
N GLY A 555 -15.48 -11.06 -22.01
CA GLY A 555 -16.78 -11.59 -21.64
C GLY A 555 -17.07 -11.43 -20.16
N THR A 556 -18.06 -12.17 -19.68
CA THR A 556 -18.47 -12.19 -18.29
C THR A 556 -18.23 -13.58 -17.73
N SER A 557 -17.58 -13.66 -16.57
CA SER A 557 -17.32 -14.93 -15.87
C SER A 557 -18.61 -15.62 -15.44
N GLY A 558 -18.53 -16.92 -15.21
CA GLY A 558 -19.63 -17.73 -14.75
C GLY A 558 -20.05 -17.45 -13.30
N THR A 559 -21.06 -18.19 -12.86
CA THR A 559 -21.53 -18.16 -11.46
C THR A 559 -20.60 -18.87 -10.50
N ASN A 560 -19.86 -19.86 -10.99
CA ASN A 560 -19.00 -20.72 -10.18
C ASN A 560 -17.57 -20.60 -10.71
N VAL A 561 -16.60 -20.64 -9.79
CA VAL A 561 -15.18 -20.70 -10.14
C VAL A 561 -14.97 -21.90 -11.08
N PRO A 562 -14.36 -21.71 -12.27
CA PRO A 562 -14.10 -22.82 -13.17
C PRO A 562 -13.00 -23.73 -12.60
N ALA A 563 -12.96 -24.99 -13.08
CA ALA A 563 -11.83 -25.85 -12.79
C ALA A 563 -10.62 -25.38 -13.61
N TRP A 564 -9.66 -24.76 -12.92
CA TRP A 564 -8.49 -24.21 -13.57
C TRP A 564 -7.48 -25.33 -13.92
N PRO A 565 -7.00 -25.46 -15.18
CA PRO A 565 -5.96 -26.42 -15.55
C PRO A 565 -4.57 -25.91 -15.12
N ASN A 566 -3.66 -26.81 -14.73
CA ASN A 566 -2.32 -26.43 -14.20
C ASN A 566 -1.30 -26.07 -15.29
N ALA A 567 -1.48 -26.53 -16.54
CA ALA A 567 -0.47 -26.35 -17.57
C ALA A 567 -0.60 -24.97 -18.26
N ALA A 568 0.51 -24.24 -18.33
CA ALA A 568 0.57 -22.96 -19.05
C ALA A 568 0.16 -23.12 -20.52
N GLY A 569 -0.49 -22.13 -21.13
CA GLY A 569 -0.98 -22.19 -22.51
C GLY A 569 -2.29 -22.98 -22.67
N THR A 570 -2.85 -23.52 -21.57
CA THR A 570 -4.17 -24.15 -21.61
C THR A 570 -5.26 -23.10 -21.47
N ALA A 571 -6.25 -23.15 -22.35
CA ALA A 571 -7.40 -22.26 -22.30
C ALA A 571 -8.54 -22.83 -21.45
N THR A 572 -9.24 -21.96 -20.71
CA THR A 572 -10.43 -22.30 -19.91
C THR A 572 -11.58 -21.39 -20.34
N VAL A 573 -12.71 -21.99 -20.72
CA VAL A 573 -13.94 -21.24 -20.98
C VAL A 573 -14.71 -21.09 -19.66
N ASP A 574 -15.08 -19.85 -19.34
CA ASP A 574 -15.73 -19.48 -18.09
C ASP A 574 -16.85 -18.48 -18.40
N GLY A 575 -18.11 -18.93 -18.42
CA GLY A 575 -19.20 -18.08 -18.91
C GLY A 575 -18.98 -17.69 -20.38
N SER A 576 -18.87 -16.39 -20.65
CA SER A 576 -18.53 -15.88 -21.99
C SER A 576 -17.08 -15.37 -22.12
N VAL A 577 -16.30 -15.34 -21.03
CA VAL A 577 -14.86 -15.06 -21.06
C VAL A 577 -14.09 -16.36 -21.32
N SER A 578 -12.94 -16.24 -22.00
CA SER A 578 -11.97 -17.34 -22.08
C SER A 578 -10.63 -16.89 -21.53
N TRP A 579 -10.04 -17.73 -20.70
CA TRP A 579 -8.80 -17.49 -19.99
C TRP A 579 -7.68 -18.34 -20.56
N LEU A 580 -6.47 -17.80 -20.66
CA LEU A 580 -5.26 -18.56 -20.93
C LEU A 580 -4.41 -18.60 -19.67
N ASN A 581 -4.00 -19.79 -19.23
CA ASN A 581 -3.07 -19.92 -18.12
C ASN A 581 -1.66 -19.45 -18.57
N GLN A 582 -1.14 -18.35 -18.03
CA GLN A 582 0.23 -17.86 -18.28
C GLN A 582 1.29 -18.70 -17.52
N GLY A 583 0.85 -19.43 -16.50
CA GLY A 583 1.63 -20.33 -15.64
C GLY A 583 1.91 -19.71 -14.26
N VAL A 584 2.76 -20.38 -13.49
CA VAL A 584 3.16 -19.97 -12.13
C VAL A 584 3.76 -18.56 -12.15
N ALA A 585 3.32 -17.73 -11.21
CA ALA A 585 3.79 -16.38 -10.95
C ALA A 585 5.29 -16.34 -10.65
N GLN A 586 5.97 -15.28 -11.11
CA GLN A 586 7.41 -15.10 -10.88
C GLN A 586 7.81 -13.63 -11.05
N PHE A 587 8.82 -13.20 -10.31
CA PHE A 587 9.54 -11.92 -10.54
C PHE A 587 10.86 -12.14 -11.28
N THR A 588 11.37 -13.39 -11.31
CA THR A 588 12.58 -13.73 -12.04
C THR A 588 12.38 -13.54 -13.54
N VAL A 589 13.40 -13.00 -14.20
CA VAL A 589 13.39 -12.80 -15.65
C VAL A 589 13.16 -14.14 -16.34
N MET A 590 12.11 -14.20 -17.17
CA MET A 590 11.82 -15.38 -17.97
C MET A 590 12.91 -15.59 -19.02
N ALA A 591 13.11 -16.85 -19.44
CA ALA A 591 14.10 -17.18 -20.45
C ALA A 591 13.86 -16.38 -21.74
N ALA A 592 14.93 -15.85 -22.32
CA ALA A 592 14.86 -15.21 -23.62
C ALA A 592 14.69 -16.25 -24.73
N TRP A 593 14.14 -15.80 -25.87
CA TRP A 593 14.11 -16.59 -27.10
C TRP A 593 15.53 -17.01 -27.54
N ALA A 594 15.67 -18.25 -28.01
CA ALA A 594 16.91 -18.85 -28.48
C ALA A 594 16.75 -19.39 -29.91
N ALA A 595 17.77 -19.17 -30.75
CA ALA A 595 17.75 -19.56 -32.16
C ALA A 595 17.98 -21.07 -32.36
N GLY A 596 17.21 -21.68 -33.28
CA GLY A 596 17.33 -23.11 -33.61
C GLY A 596 17.09 -24.03 -32.41
N HIS A 597 16.34 -23.57 -31.40
CA HIS A 597 16.16 -24.25 -30.13
C HIS A 597 14.87 -25.06 -30.13
N ALA A 598 14.94 -26.30 -29.65
CA ALA A 598 13.77 -27.15 -29.49
C ALA A 598 13.01 -26.78 -28.21
N TYR A 599 11.82 -26.21 -28.40
CA TYR A 599 10.94 -25.80 -27.32
C TYR A 599 9.88 -26.87 -27.05
N ALA A 600 9.82 -27.36 -25.82
CA ALA A 600 8.76 -28.24 -25.35
C ALA A 600 7.43 -27.48 -25.18
N LEU A 601 6.32 -28.22 -25.24
CA LEU A 601 4.98 -27.69 -24.95
C LEU A 601 4.95 -27.05 -23.55
N HIS A 602 4.22 -25.95 -23.39
CA HIS A 602 4.10 -25.17 -22.15
C HIS A 602 5.38 -24.42 -21.73
N THR A 603 6.47 -24.49 -22.51
CA THR A 603 7.63 -23.60 -22.29
C THR A 603 7.19 -22.15 -22.42
N ARG A 604 7.75 -21.28 -21.58
CA ARG A 604 7.42 -19.86 -21.53
C ARG A 604 8.65 -19.00 -21.76
N ILE A 605 8.52 -17.93 -22.52
CA ILE A 605 9.57 -16.93 -22.77
C ILE A 605 9.00 -15.52 -22.66
N LEU A 606 9.87 -14.51 -22.57
CA LEU A 606 9.49 -13.11 -22.74
C LEU A 606 9.85 -12.65 -24.16
N ASP A 607 8.90 -12.05 -24.87
CA ASP A 607 9.13 -11.50 -26.21
C ASP A 607 9.76 -10.10 -26.18
N SER A 608 9.99 -9.52 -27.37
CA SER A 608 10.54 -8.17 -27.49
C SER A 608 9.57 -7.04 -27.13
N ASN A 609 8.27 -7.35 -26.96
CA ASN A 609 7.23 -6.40 -26.57
C ASN A 609 6.94 -6.43 -25.06
N GLY A 610 7.60 -7.33 -24.30
CA GLY A 610 7.35 -7.52 -22.88
C GLY A 610 6.16 -8.43 -22.55
N ASN A 611 5.67 -9.17 -23.54
CA ASN A 611 4.63 -10.18 -23.34
C ASN A 611 5.23 -11.54 -23.05
N VAL A 612 4.53 -12.30 -22.22
CA VAL A 612 4.82 -13.70 -21.99
C VAL A 612 4.28 -14.52 -23.15
N GLU A 613 5.15 -15.29 -23.79
CA GLU A 613 4.78 -16.19 -24.86
C GLU A 613 4.85 -17.63 -24.35
N VAL A 614 3.77 -18.37 -24.58
CA VAL A 614 3.68 -19.78 -24.16
C VAL A 614 3.60 -20.69 -25.37
N VAL A 615 4.39 -21.76 -25.37
CA VAL A 615 4.36 -22.77 -26.43
C VAL A 615 3.07 -23.57 -26.34
N THR A 616 2.22 -23.48 -27.36
CA THR A 616 1.00 -24.29 -27.51
C THR A 616 1.13 -25.39 -28.56
N ILE A 617 2.17 -25.31 -29.41
CA ILE A 617 2.62 -26.42 -30.26
C ILE A 617 4.14 -26.50 -30.17
N ALA A 618 4.66 -27.61 -29.64
CA ALA A 618 6.09 -27.85 -29.51
C ALA A 618 6.78 -27.91 -30.88
N GLY A 619 8.02 -27.44 -30.95
CA GLY A 619 8.78 -27.38 -32.20
C GLY A 619 10.17 -26.78 -32.02
N THR A 620 10.83 -26.45 -33.11
CA THR A 620 12.14 -25.78 -33.12
C THR A 620 11.99 -24.38 -33.69
N SER A 621 12.52 -23.39 -32.97
CA SER A 621 12.52 -21.99 -33.40
C SER A 621 13.38 -21.76 -34.65
N GLY A 622 13.13 -20.66 -35.35
CA GLY A 622 13.94 -20.24 -36.50
C GLY A 622 15.36 -19.82 -36.13
N GLY A 623 16.16 -19.48 -37.16
CA GLY A 623 17.50 -18.92 -36.97
C GLY A 623 17.51 -17.48 -36.44
N THR A 624 16.38 -16.79 -36.49
CA THR A 624 16.18 -15.41 -36.01
C THR A 624 14.85 -15.30 -35.28
N ALA A 625 14.81 -14.50 -34.21
CA ALA A 625 13.58 -14.28 -33.47
C ALA A 625 12.50 -13.70 -34.41
N PRO A 626 11.22 -14.11 -34.26
CA PRO A 626 10.11 -13.45 -34.91
C PRO A 626 10.16 -11.93 -34.72
N THR A 627 9.97 -11.17 -35.79
CA THR A 627 9.87 -9.70 -35.72
C THR A 627 8.42 -9.22 -35.59
N ASN A 628 7.48 -10.13 -35.80
CA ASN A 628 6.04 -9.93 -35.81
C ASN A 628 5.35 -10.79 -34.73
N TRP A 629 5.86 -10.72 -33.50
CA TRP A 629 5.17 -11.29 -32.34
C TRP A 629 3.73 -10.78 -32.27
N ALA A 630 2.80 -11.70 -31.99
CA ALA A 630 1.43 -11.31 -31.72
C ALA A 630 1.42 -10.40 -30.49
N THR A 631 0.71 -9.27 -30.55
CA THR A 631 0.68 -8.28 -29.46
C THR A 631 -0.62 -8.29 -28.66
N THR A 632 -1.61 -9.08 -29.10
CA THR A 632 -2.89 -9.25 -28.41
C THR A 632 -2.90 -10.60 -27.72
N ALA A 633 -3.33 -10.64 -26.46
CA ALA A 633 -3.47 -11.88 -25.70
C ALA A 633 -4.34 -12.89 -26.48
N GLY A 634 -3.89 -14.14 -26.54
CA GLY A 634 -4.50 -15.23 -27.33
C GLY A 634 -4.06 -15.27 -28.80
N GLY A 635 -3.37 -14.24 -29.31
CA GLY A 635 -2.79 -14.25 -30.63
C GLY A 635 -1.62 -15.23 -30.74
N THR A 636 -1.45 -15.85 -31.90
CA THR A 636 -0.42 -16.88 -32.12
C THR A 636 0.69 -16.43 -33.07
N THR A 637 1.92 -16.82 -32.79
CA THR A 637 3.08 -16.63 -33.67
C THR A 637 3.69 -17.98 -34.02
N VAL A 638 3.76 -18.31 -35.30
CA VAL A 638 4.48 -19.50 -35.80
C VAL A 638 5.93 -19.11 -36.06
N ASP A 639 6.87 -19.86 -35.49
CA ASP A 639 8.30 -19.58 -35.51
C ASP A 639 9.09 -20.79 -36.00
N GLY A 640 9.93 -20.58 -37.01
CA GLY A 640 10.64 -21.63 -37.75
C GLY A 640 9.99 -21.98 -39.10
N THR A 641 10.69 -22.77 -39.90
CA THR A 641 10.24 -23.21 -41.24
C THR A 641 9.90 -24.70 -41.23
N PRO A 642 8.63 -25.10 -41.41
CA PRO A 642 8.25 -26.50 -41.59
C PRO A 642 8.94 -27.12 -42.82
N PRO A 643 9.04 -28.46 -42.96
CA PRO A 643 8.39 -29.50 -42.14
C PRO A 643 9.32 -30.27 -41.18
N SER A 644 10.63 -30.04 -41.22
CA SER A 644 11.59 -30.68 -40.30
C SER A 644 12.79 -29.77 -40.02
N PRO A 645 13.02 -29.37 -38.75
CA PRO A 645 12.15 -29.65 -37.60
C PRO A 645 10.78 -28.94 -37.70
N PRO A 646 9.73 -29.43 -37.00
CA PRO A 646 8.44 -28.75 -36.95
C PRO A 646 8.60 -27.36 -36.34
N ALA A 647 7.88 -26.37 -36.89
CA ALA A 647 7.87 -25.01 -36.35
C ALA A 647 7.19 -24.98 -34.98
N VAL A 648 7.71 -24.16 -34.07
CA VAL A 648 7.08 -23.92 -32.77
C VAL A 648 5.93 -22.91 -32.94
N THR A 649 4.83 -23.11 -32.22
CA THR A 649 3.74 -22.11 -32.15
C THR A 649 3.67 -21.53 -30.75
N TRP A 650 3.86 -20.22 -30.70
CA TRP A 650 3.72 -19.39 -29.52
C TRP A 650 2.30 -18.83 -29.43
N THR A 651 1.80 -18.66 -28.22
CA THR A 651 0.56 -17.94 -27.94
C THR A 651 0.86 -16.86 -26.91
N ASN A 652 0.53 -15.62 -27.26
CA ASN A 652 0.70 -14.46 -26.39
C ASN A 652 -0.23 -14.61 -25.18
N ALA A 653 0.36 -14.65 -23.99
CA ALA A 653 -0.32 -14.82 -22.71
C ALA A 653 -0.38 -13.53 -21.89
N GLY A 654 -0.31 -12.37 -22.55
CA GLY A 654 -0.37 -11.05 -21.94
C GLY A 654 0.99 -10.53 -21.44
N PRO A 655 0.99 -9.35 -20.81
CA PRO A 655 2.19 -8.79 -20.18
C PRO A 655 2.68 -9.66 -19.03
N LEU A 656 3.90 -9.39 -18.57
CA LEU A 656 4.39 -9.97 -17.31
C LEU A 656 3.58 -9.37 -16.13
N PRO A 657 3.08 -10.19 -15.20
CA PRO A 657 2.25 -9.74 -14.08
C PRO A 657 3.01 -8.89 -13.06
N SER A 658 4.33 -8.97 -13.06
CA SER A 658 5.23 -8.22 -12.17
C SER A 658 5.92 -7.08 -12.89
N ALA A 659 6.14 -5.97 -12.20
CA ALA A 659 7.02 -4.91 -12.66
C ALA A 659 7.95 -4.45 -11.54
N ALA A 660 9.00 -3.71 -11.92
CA ALA A 660 9.94 -3.16 -10.97
C ALA A 660 10.51 -1.83 -11.46
N LEU A 661 10.78 -0.92 -10.52
CA LEU A 661 11.48 0.34 -10.70
C LEU A 661 12.68 0.33 -9.76
N LEU A 662 13.86 0.76 -10.25
CA LEU A 662 15.04 0.89 -9.42
C LEU A 662 14.73 1.81 -8.22
N ALA A 663 15.00 1.31 -7.01
CA ALA A 663 14.94 2.08 -5.78
C ALA A 663 16.09 1.60 -4.89
N THR A 664 17.15 2.38 -4.81
CA THR A 664 18.38 1.94 -4.15
C THR A 664 18.12 1.71 -2.66
N GLY A 665 18.45 0.51 -2.16
CA GLY A 665 18.12 0.10 -0.79
C GLY A 665 16.67 -0.35 -0.61
N GLY A 666 15.85 -0.46 -1.67
CA GLY A 666 14.42 -0.73 -1.58
C GLY A 666 13.64 0.56 -1.33
N THR A 667 12.44 0.47 -0.77
CA THR A 667 11.56 1.62 -0.52
C THR A 667 11.21 1.76 0.96
N SER A 668 10.81 2.97 1.34
CA SER A 668 9.94 3.19 2.49
C SER A 668 8.57 2.52 2.29
N GLY A 669 7.68 2.67 3.25
CA GLY A 669 6.26 2.44 3.03
C GLY A 669 5.73 3.31 1.87
N ILE A 670 4.85 2.73 1.05
CA ILE A 670 4.29 3.37 -0.15
C ILE A 670 2.92 3.95 0.19
N ILE A 671 2.73 5.25 -0.06
CA ILE A 671 1.41 5.89 -0.02
C ILE A 671 0.81 5.93 -1.41
N ILE A 672 -0.47 5.62 -1.47
CA ILE A 672 -1.28 5.63 -2.68
C ILE A 672 -2.09 6.93 -2.72
N ASP A 673 -2.06 7.65 -3.85
CA ASP A 673 -2.87 8.86 -4.05
C ASP A 673 -4.33 8.50 -4.34
N ASN A 674 -4.57 7.98 -5.54
CA ASN A 674 -5.89 7.63 -6.05
C ASN A 674 -5.81 6.98 -7.43
N THR A 675 -6.95 6.46 -7.86
CA THR A 675 -7.23 5.97 -9.20
C THR A 675 -7.75 7.11 -10.08
N VAL A 676 -7.03 7.40 -11.15
CA VAL A 676 -7.40 8.37 -12.19
C VAL A 676 -7.65 7.60 -13.48
N SER A 677 -8.67 7.99 -14.25
CA SER A 677 -8.99 7.29 -15.50
C SER A 677 -7.85 7.40 -16.50
N THR A 678 -7.62 6.31 -17.25
CA THR A 678 -6.65 6.29 -18.35
C THR A 678 -6.93 7.42 -19.35
N GLY A 679 -5.92 8.26 -19.62
CA GLY A 679 -6.03 9.41 -20.52
C GLY A 679 -6.36 10.75 -19.85
N THR A 680 -6.62 10.77 -18.55
CA THR A 680 -6.76 12.01 -17.75
C THR A 680 -5.41 12.50 -17.23
N LEU A 681 -4.54 11.56 -16.84
CA LEU A 681 -3.13 11.74 -16.50
C LEU A 681 -2.33 10.61 -17.17
N ALA A 682 -1.05 10.83 -17.45
CA ALA A 682 -0.16 9.73 -17.80
C ALA A 682 0.09 8.95 -16.51
N GLY A 683 -0.43 7.71 -16.42
CA GLY A 683 -0.47 6.97 -15.15
C GLY A 683 -1.88 6.88 -14.58
N ALA A 684 -2.34 5.66 -14.31
CA ALA A 684 -3.70 5.43 -13.85
C ALA A 684 -3.84 5.52 -12.31
N SER A 685 -2.75 5.46 -11.54
CA SER A 685 -2.73 5.71 -10.09
C SER A 685 -1.35 6.13 -9.63
N GLU A 686 -1.24 7.09 -8.71
CA GLU A 686 0.05 7.62 -8.25
C GLU A 686 0.49 7.05 -6.89
N LEU A 687 1.80 6.82 -6.78
CA LEU A 687 2.46 6.19 -5.64
C LEU A 687 3.57 7.10 -5.13
N TYR A 688 3.68 7.28 -3.82
CA TYR A 688 4.72 8.11 -3.18
C TYR A 688 5.55 7.30 -2.20
N PHE A 689 6.88 7.40 -2.31
CA PHE A 689 7.83 6.73 -1.41
C PHE A 689 9.21 7.39 -1.46
N THR A 690 10.12 6.93 -0.60
CA THR A 690 11.56 7.23 -0.70
C THR A 690 12.36 5.95 -0.84
N PRO A 691 13.41 5.89 -1.68
CA PRO A 691 14.42 4.86 -1.55
C PRO A 691 15.08 4.89 -0.16
N LEU A 692 15.70 3.77 0.24
CA LEU A 692 16.37 3.67 1.55
C LEU A 692 17.87 4.01 1.50
N ALA A 693 18.42 4.25 0.32
CA ALA A 693 19.79 4.69 0.12
C ALA A 693 19.87 5.78 -0.95
N ASN A 694 21.01 6.49 -0.98
CA ASN A 694 21.24 7.55 -1.94
C ASN A 694 21.24 7.01 -3.38
N GLU A 695 20.60 7.77 -4.26
CA GLU A 695 20.61 7.54 -5.69
C GLU A 695 20.64 8.86 -6.46
N ASN A 696 20.55 8.78 -7.78
CA ASN A 696 20.55 9.98 -8.62
C ASN A 696 19.11 10.49 -8.78
N CYS A 697 18.69 11.38 -7.88
CA CYS A 697 17.51 12.20 -8.15
C CYS A 697 17.83 13.18 -9.28
N PRO A 698 16.87 13.57 -10.14
CA PRO A 698 16.99 14.74 -10.99
C PRO A 698 17.58 15.90 -10.19
N ILE A 699 18.52 16.63 -10.79
CA ILE A 699 19.22 17.81 -10.23
C ILE A 699 20.12 17.63 -8.98
N ALA A 700 20.24 16.44 -8.37
CA ALA A 700 21.22 16.20 -7.28
C ALA A 700 21.79 14.77 -7.29
N PRO A 701 23.04 14.57 -7.74
CA PRO A 701 23.66 13.24 -7.71
C PRO A 701 23.94 12.80 -6.25
N ALA A 702 23.74 11.52 -5.97
CA ALA A 702 23.99 10.90 -4.66
C ALA A 702 23.23 11.51 -3.47
N SER A 703 21.94 11.81 -3.66
CA SER A 703 21.01 12.25 -2.61
C SER A 703 20.00 11.15 -2.29
N GLY A 704 19.41 11.19 -1.10
CA GLY A 704 18.12 10.57 -0.87
C GLY A 704 17.05 11.22 -1.74
N CYS A 705 16.03 10.47 -2.17
CA CYS A 705 15.00 10.97 -3.08
C CYS A 705 13.58 10.82 -2.51
N ALA A 706 12.74 11.82 -2.71
CA ALA A 706 11.28 11.67 -2.75
C ALA A 706 10.90 11.25 -4.17
N VAL A 707 10.07 10.22 -4.30
CA VAL A 707 9.70 9.64 -5.59
C VAL A 707 8.18 9.62 -5.73
N GLN A 708 7.71 9.99 -6.91
CA GLN A 708 6.39 9.63 -7.39
C GLN A 708 6.51 8.72 -8.61
N ALA A 709 5.78 7.61 -8.60
CA ALA A 709 5.66 6.71 -9.73
C ALA A 709 4.20 6.37 -9.98
N SER A 710 3.81 6.29 -11.24
CA SER A 710 2.51 5.77 -11.62
C SER A 710 2.47 4.25 -11.58
N GLN A 711 1.28 3.70 -11.34
CA GLN A 711 0.97 2.28 -11.46
C GLN A 711 1.38 1.75 -12.85
N SER A 712 1.25 2.54 -13.92
CA SER A 712 1.68 2.13 -15.26
C SER A 712 3.19 2.14 -15.47
N ALA A 713 3.95 2.96 -14.73
CA ALA A 713 5.40 2.87 -14.73
C ALA A 713 5.90 1.63 -13.98
N LEU A 714 5.05 1.10 -13.10
CA LEU A 714 5.19 -0.17 -12.40
C LEU A 714 4.21 -1.22 -12.96
N LYS A 715 4.09 -1.28 -14.29
CA LYS A 715 3.41 -2.32 -15.06
C LYS A 715 4.17 -2.53 -16.36
#